data_AF-A0A952V0U1-F1
#
_entry.id   AF-A0A952V0U1-F1
#
_cell.length_a   1.000
_cell.length_b   1.000
_cell.length_c   1.000
_cell.angle_alpha   90.00
_cell.angle_beta   90.00
_cell.angle_gamma   90.00
#
_symmetry.space_group_name_H-M   'P 1'
#
loop_
_entity.id
_entity.type
_entity.pdbx_description
1 polymer ?
#
loop_
_entity_poly.entity_id
_entity_poly.type
_entity_poly.pdbx_seq_one_letter_code
_entity_poly.pdbx_strand_id
1 'polypeptide(L)'
;MMEDALDRLEAALSTPLASLALPARLANFVERRGYQSVADLARLSPEELLVERNLGRKSVSDARLAIQGALGASWEEARRELLRREPGQASLVPASVEPIGAPEGGKATRWESYRTRFAGVGHAPLTDFEFPARVHTFASTRRLRTLGELLAVPWEDFSKAKNVGRGTVAATLAVLESALERLGIPPLESAKTLGTDADVPPPSLSPVIPDGARWTSLLREGLSQLEGKERIIATQRSGLAGTIPTLHELGECFGVSRERIRQLESRAIDRLRRRVARTEASRRLSAACELLVSEPESVATRDALFAFDAEEVPSLLFFVNELLAGDTHALLLNDRLVYSRAEQAALATHLRRARTLVEAATFPIEEDELARSVASALDIGVADARALFGYLDQPVLKEGTRIVGFGRTREDAILATLRAAEGPLERSAIEAQHGRGRLPPEAIFVDHGLVSVPEKIEGWERWARRLPPLARRAIEREGPERQWSTAELVEVLATECDLPEWMNAWTLGSLLKRSPELVYLGRNVVALASREGTEVVEDVESKRVHIGPALEEILRAHGGPMPDDEAREALAKVRGVSDNTWNMMRMKRPFLLLDGGTLGLYPRDVPGGEARSDRVLGALYEWLHAEQRGMPGPEVGRFVTELGDVAEGITPRMLRSLARIDGRFRLSVSGAIGLAEWDSVRVPTQAEALEALLDEGSGSVAVETVRANICTATGEPLPRSQLVNLAISVGARVAGDVVVRKTETAKVTRSELVTRAVTALPERTAQVFERLLDEVLAQPTPPSAASVEAELEAWAANLRSHAATDCPHIELDQVAGIVKGARVLLRMLDALEGDAKALARTAIAYVLCTDDADTDLAVGGLDDDEAVLARVSAALGVPDSNLGQEDSPRS
;
A
#
# COMPACT_ATOMS: atom_id res chain seq x y z
N MET A 1 -37.87 8.78 62.17
CA MET A 1 -36.46 9.09 61.83
C MET A 1 -35.49 8.08 62.43
N MET A 2 -35.58 7.73 63.72
CA MET A 2 -34.64 6.77 64.34
C MET A 2 -35.05 5.29 64.18
N GLU A 3 -36.34 4.95 64.22
CA GLU A 3 -36.86 3.59 63.92
C GLU A 3 -36.59 3.17 62.47
N ASP A 4 -36.88 4.05 61.50
CA ASP A 4 -36.65 3.82 60.06
C ASP A 4 -35.16 3.63 59.70
N ALA A 5 -34.24 4.17 60.51
CA ALA A 5 -32.80 3.93 60.34
C ALA A 5 -32.35 2.57 60.90
N LEU A 6 -32.97 2.11 61.99
CA LEU A 6 -32.71 0.81 62.61
C LEU A 6 -33.24 -0.33 61.73
N ASP A 7 -34.46 -0.21 61.21
CA ASP A 7 -35.07 -1.21 60.32
C ASP A 7 -34.26 -1.40 59.03
N ARG A 8 -33.74 -0.31 58.45
CA ARG A 8 -32.86 -0.37 57.27
C ARG A 8 -31.52 -1.04 57.57
N LEU A 9 -30.96 -0.81 58.74
CA LEU A 9 -29.68 -1.41 59.13
C LEU A 9 -29.82 -2.92 59.44
N GLU A 10 -30.97 -3.31 59.98
CA GLU A 10 -31.33 -4.71 60.25
C GLU A 10 -31.56 -5.50 58.95
N ALA A 11 -32.22 -4.87 57.97
CA ALA A 11 -32.29 -5.38 56.62
C ALA A 11 -30.88 -5.49 55.96
N ALA A 12 -30.00 -4.51 56.20
CA ALA A 12 -28.65 -4.53 55.66
C ALA A 12 -27.80 -5.70 56.20
N LEU A 13 -27.83 -5.96 57.52
CA LEU A 13 -27.06 -7.05 58.13
C LEU A 13 -27.52 -8.45 57.70
N SER A 14 -28.82 -8.62 57.47
CA SER A 14 -29.43 -9.87 57.03
C SER A 14 -29.32 -10.12 55.51
N THR A 15 -28.79 -9.15 54.75
CA THR A 15 -28.68 -9.28 53.30
C THR A 15 -27.64 -10.33 52.87
N PRO A 16 -27.96 -11.25 51.94
CA PRO A 16 -27.00 -12.20 51.39
C PRO A 16 -25.90 -11.52 50.57
N LEU A 17 -24.63 -11.89 50.80
CA LEU A 17 -23.49 -11.36 50.04
C LEU A 17 -23.58 -11.67 48.54
N ALA A 18 -24.25 -12.77 48.17
CA ALA A 18 -24.49 -13.14 46.78
C ALA A 18 -25.38 -12.13 46.02
N SER A 19 -26.21 -11.34 46.72
CA SER A 19 -27.00 -10.27 46.10
C SER A 19 -26.23 -8.96 45.92
N LEU A 20 -24.99 -8.87 46.42
CA LEU A 20 -24.14 -7.70 46.25
C LEU A 20 -23.16 -7.91 45.09
N ALA A 21 -22.96 -6.87 44.29
CA ALA A 21 -21.95 -6.84 43.25
C ALA A 21 -20.54 -6.66 43.86
N LEU A 22 -20.03 -7.70 44.52
CA LEU A 22 -18.72 -7.66 45.18
C LEU A 22 -17.58 -7.74 44.15
N PRO A 23 -16.45 -7.04 44.38
CA PRO A 23 -15.25 -7.21 43.57
C PRO A 23 -14.79 -8.67 43.58
N ALA A 24 -14.39 -9.20 42.41
CA ALA A 24 -14.05 -10.61 42.22
C ALA A 24 -13.08 -11.20 43.28
N ARG A 25 -12.09 -10.40 43.74
CA ARG A 25 -11.15 -10.84 44.77
C ARG A 25 -11.79 -11.01 46.15
N LEU A 26 -12.76 -10.15 46.50
CA LEU A 26 -13.50 -10.26 47.74
C LEU A 26 -14.58 -11.34 47.65
N ALA A 27 -15.26 -11.49 46.51
CA ALA A 27 -16.19 -12.60 46.26
C ALA A 27 -15.50 -13.96 46.49
N ASN A 28 -14.31 -14.17 45.91
CA ASN A 28 -13.51 -15.37 46.11
C ASN A 28 -13.01 -15.54 47.56
N PHE A 29 -12.84 -14.45 48.31
CA PHE A 29 -12.48 -14.53 49.73
C PHE A 29 -13.68 -14.96 50.59
N VAL A 30 -14.83 -14.35 50.34
CA VAL A 30 -16.12 -14.65 50.98
C VAL A 30 -16.52 -16.11 50.75
N GLU A 31 -16.45 -16.59 49.51
CA GLU A 31 -16.75 -17.98 49.14
C GLU A 31 -15.83 -18.97 49.86
N ARG A 32 -14.52 -18.72 49.86
CA ARG A 32 -13.53 -19.58 50.56
C ARG A 32 -13.72 -19.63 52.08
N ARG A 33 -14.21 -18.54 52.68
CA ARG A 33 -14.47 -18.46 54.13
C ARG A 33 -15.89 -18.92 54.49
N GLY A 34 -16.73 -19.21 53.51
CA GLY A 34 -18.12 -19.63 53.71
C GLY A 34 -19.01 -18.51 54.27
N TYR A 35 -18.68 -17.24 54.03
CA TYR A 35 -19.49 -16.11 54.50
C TYR A 35 -20.71 -15.93 53.59
N GLN A 36 -21.89 -15.81 54.17
CA GLN A 36 -23.15 -15.83 53.43
C GLN A 36 -23.90 -14.50 53.52
N SER A 37 -23.72 -13.76 54.60
CA SER A 37 -24.44 -12.50 54.89
C SER A 37 -23.50 -11.31 55.10
N VAL A 38 -24.03 -10.10 54.95
CA VAL A 38 -23.31 -8.86 55.26
C VAL A 38 -22.87 -8.84 56.72
N ALA A 39 -23.65 -9.42 57.64
CA ALA A 39 -23.24 -9.63 59.03
C ALA A 39 -21.95 -10.46 59.15
N ASP A 40 -21.80 -11.55 58.39
CA ASP A 40 -20.59 -12.39 58.42
C ASP A 40 -19.35 -11.63 57.98
N LEU A 41 -19.50 -10.78 56.96
CA LEU A 41 -18.42 -9.96 56.43
C LEU A 41 -18.11 -8.75 57.33
N ALA A 42 -19.13 -8.11 57.92
CA ALA A 42 -19.01 -6.94 58.78
C ALA A 42 -18.37 -7.23 60.15
N ARG A 43 -18.30 -8.51 60.57
CA ARG A 43 -17.50 -8.93 61.73
C ARG A 43 -16.02 -8.57 61.57
N LEU A 44 -15.51 -8.63 60.34
CA LEU A 44 -14.16 -8.17 60.01
C LEU A 44 -14.16 -6.66 59.76
N SER A 45 -13.15 -5.99 60.30
CA SER A 45 -12.83 -4.62 59.91
C SER A 45 -12.25 -4.59 58.48
N PRO A 46 -12.45 -3.48 57.76
CA PRO A 46 -11.73 -3.24 56.50
C PRO A 46 -10.20 -3.34 56.64
N GLU A 47 -9.64 -3.04 57.82
CA GLU A 47 -8.21 -3.14 58.10
C GLU A 47 -7.74 -4.59 58.24
N GLU A 48 -8.52 -5.46 58.89
CA GLU A 48 -8.25 -6.89 58.98
C GLU A 48 -8.28 -7.57 57.60
N LEU A 49 -9.17 -7.13 56.71
CA LEU A 49 -9.21 -7.61 55.33
C LEU A 49 -7.98 -7.19 54.50
N LEU A 50 -7.29 -6.11 54.85
CA LEU A 50 -6.05 -5.71 54.16
C LEU A 50 -4.85 -6.59 54.54
N VAL A 51 -4.95 -7.36 55.62
CA VAL A 51 -3.93 -8.32 56.04
C VAL A 51 -4.08 -9.65 55.28
N GLU A 52 -5.28 -9.93 54.76
CA GLU A 52 -5.58 -11.17 54.04
C GLU A 52 -4.91 -11.23 52.66
N ARG A 53 -4.35 -12.40 52.34
CA ARG A 53 -3.62 -12.61 51.09
C ARG A 53 -4.56 -12.46 49.90
N ASN A 54 -4.18 -11.60 48.96
CA ASN A 54 -4.91 -11.25 47.72
C ASN A 54 -6.05 -10.23 47.86
N LEU A 55 -6.22 -9.59 49.02
CA LEU A 55 -7.11 -8.43 49.17
C LEU A 55 -6.27 -7.14 49.24
N GLY A 56 -6.47 -6.24 48.28
CA GLY A 56 -5.77 -4.96 48.21
C GLY A 56 -6.68 -3.78 48.56
N ARG A 57 -6.09 -2.60 48.79
CA ARG A 57 -6.81 -1.36 49.14
C ARG A 57 -7.99 -1.05 48.20
N LYS A 58 -7.80 -1.26 46.89
CA LYS A 58 -8.86 -1.06 45.89
C LYS A 58 -10.03 -2.03 46.08
N SER A 59 -9.77 -3.32 46.29
CA SER A 59 -10.82 -4.33 46.50
C SER A 59 -11.62 -4.09 47.78
N VAL A 60 -10.97 -3.62 48.85
CA VAL A 60 -11.65 -3.24 50.09
C VAL A 60 -12.47 -1.95 49.92
N SER A 61 -11.94 -0.98 49.18
CA SER A 61 -12.66 0.28 48.87
C SER A 61 -13.90 0.04 48.00
N ASP A 62 -13.77 -0.73 46.93
CA ASP A 62 -14.87 -1.05 46.00
C ASP A 62 -15.98 -1.83 46.72
N ALA A 63 -15.60 -2.70 47.67
CA ALA A 63 -16.56 -3.42 48.49
C ALA A 63 -17.31 -2.53 49.49
N ARG A 64 -16.63 -1.54 50.08
CA ARG A 64 -17.29 -0.52 50.93
C ARG A 64 -18.33 0.26 50.14
N LEU A 65 -18.01 0.63 48.89
CA LEU A 65 -18.94 1.30 47.99
C LEU A 65 -20.12 0.40 47.60
N ALA A 66 -19.88 -0.88 47.33
CA ALA A 66 -20.94 -1.84 47.01
C ALA A 66 -21.93 -2.03 48.17
N ILE A 67 -21.43 -2.14 49.41
CA ILE A 67 -22.26 -2.25 50.62
C ILE A 67 -23.04 -0.96 50.87
N GLN A 68 -22.37 0.20 50.78
CA GLN A 68 -23.01 1.49 50.97
C GLN A 68 -24.09 1.77 49.91
N GLY A 69 -23.81 1.46 48.64
CA GLY A 69 -24.71 1.71 47.52
C GLY A 69 -25.93 0.79 47.51
N ALA A 70 -25.77 -0.48 47.90
CA ALA A 70 -26.87 -1.44 47.86
C ALA A 70 -27.79 -1.37 49.09
N LEU A 71 -27.24 -1.00 50.25
CA LEU A 71 -27.93 -1.15 51.54
C LEU A 71 -28.19 0.18 52.26
N GLY A 72 -27.68 1.29 51.73
CA GLY A 72 -27.85 2.62 52.32
C GLY A 72 -27.13 2.83 53.67
N ALA A 73 -26.31 1.86 54.09
CA ALA A 73 -25.52 1.89 55.32
C ALA A 73 -24.05 1.57 55.01
N SER A 74 -23.12 2.28 55.65
CA SER A 74 -21.70 1.99 55.51
C SER A 74 -21.31 0.68 56.24
N TRP A 75 -20.22 0.08 55.79
CA TRP A 75 -19.62 -1.10 56.44
C TRP A 75 -19.40 -0.85 57.94
N GLU A 76 -18.87 0.32 58.29
CA GLU A 76 -18.64 0.70 59.69
C GLU A 76 -19.91 0.83 60.52
N GLU A 77 -21.01 1.32 59.94
CA GLU A 77 -22.30 1.41 60.62
C GLU A 77 -22.89 0.02 60.88
N ALA A 78 -22.87 -0.85 59.87
CA ALA A 78 -23.29 -2.25 60.00
C ALA A 78 -22.48 -2.99 61.09
N ARG A 79 -21.15 -2.82 61.08
CA ARG A 79 -20.26 -3.41 62.10
C ARG A 79 -20.52 -2.86 63.50
N ARG A 80 -20.72 -1.54 63.63
CA ARG A 80 -20.96 -0.90 64.94
C ARG A 80 -22.24 -1.43 65.58
N GLU A 81 -23.30 -1.61 64.81
CA GLU A 81 -24.56 -2.16 65.31
C GLU A 81 -24.45 -3.66 65.62
N LEU A 82 -23.77 -4.43 64.76
CA LEU A 82 -23.50 -5.85 65.03
C LEU A 82 -22.74 -6.06 66.36
N LEU A 83 -21.69 -5.26 66.59
CA LEU A 83 -20.92 -5.30 67.84
C LEU A 83 -21.72 -4.77 69.05
N ARG A 84 -22.72 -3.91 68.83
CA ARG A 84 -23.62 -3.42 69.88
C ARG A 84 -24.60 -4.51 70.34
N ARG A 85 -25.02 -5.39 69.44
CA ARG A 85 -25.92 -6.52 69.69
C ARG A 85 -25.20 -7.73 70.32
N GLU A 86 -23.92 -7.91 70.03
CA GLU A 86 -23.08 -9.00 70.55
C GLU A 86 -21.85 -8.47 71.33
N PRO A 87 -22.03 -7.87 72.52
CA PRO A 87 -20.93 -7.24 73.27
C PRO A 87 -19.85 -8.21 73.79
N GLY A 88 -19.98 -9.53 73.54
CA GLY A 88 -19.10 -10.59 74.04
C GLY A 88 -18.24 -11.33 73.02
N GLN A 89 -18.29 -10.99 71.72
CA GLN A 89 -17.49 -11.68 70.67
C GLN A 89 -16.37 -10.82 70.07
N ALA A 90 -15.90 -9.80 70.80
CA ALA A 90 -14.65 -9.13 70.45
C ALA A 90 -13.45 -9.97 70.91
N SER A 91 -12.66 -10.46 69.95
CA SER A 91 -11.37 -11.15 70.12
C SER A 91 -11.44 -12.64 70.48
N LEU A 92 -11.44 -13.49 69.45
CA LEU A 92 -10.90 -14.86 69.55
C LEU A 92 -9.42 -14.82 69.15
N VAL A 93 -8.54 -14.63 70.14
CA VAL A 93 -7.13 -15.03 70.05
C VAL A 93 -6.89 -16.15 71.07
N PRO A 94 -6.45 -17.33 70.61
CA PRO A 94 -5.46 -18.14 71.31
C PRO A 94 -4.26 -18.39 70.38
N ALA A 95 -3.05 -18.74 70.79
CA ALA A 95 -2.30 -18.68 72.03
C ALA A 95 -0.86 -19.00 71.56
N SER A 96 0.12 -18.22 72.01
CA SER A 96 1.56 -18.52 72.07
C SER A 96 2.05 -19.84 71.45
N VAL A 97 2.79 -19.74 70.34
CA VAL A 97 3.83 -20.73 69.98
C VAL A 97 5.18 -20.10 70.31
N GLU A 98 5.82 -20.65 71.34
CA GLU A 98 7.23 -20.43 71.69
C GLU A 98 8.19 -20.89 70.57
N PRO A 99 9.44 -20.40 70.57
CA PRO A 99 10.26 -20.27 69.37
C PRO A 99 10.90 -21.60 68.94
N ILE A 100 10.60 -22.02 67.70
CA ILE A 100 11.37 -23.09 67.06
C ILE A 100 12.66 -22.48 66.49
N GLY A 101 13.75 -22.71 67.24
CA GLY A 101 15.10 -23.05 66.75
C GLY A 101 15.75 -22.12 65.72
N ALA A 102 16.76 -21.38 66.17
CA ALA A 102 17.73 -20.73 65.30
C ALA A 102 18.36 -21.72 64.29
N PRO A 103 18.44 -21.39 62.99
CA PRO A 103 19.41 -22.02 62.12
C PRO A 103 20.76 -21.33 62.34
N GLU A 104 21.73 -22.10 62.84
CA GLU A 104 23.14 -21.70 62.94
C GLU A 104 23.64 -21.21 61.56
N GLY A 105 24.17 -19.98 61.54
CA GLY A 105 24.58 -19.23 60.33
C GLY A 105 23.76 -17.97 60.02
N GLY A 106 23.05 -17.41 61.00
CA GLY A 106 21.99 -16.41 60.85
C GLY A 106 22.37 -15.05 60.22
N LYS A 107 21.36 -14.33 59.72
CA LYS A 107 21.47 -13.00 59.09
C LYS A 107 22.23 -11.96 59.93
N ALA A 108 22.31 -12.13 61.25
CA ALA A 108 23.14 -11.35 62.15
C ALA A 108 24.65 -11.44 61.82
N THR A 109 25.14 -12.65 61.52
CA THR A 109 26.54 -12.89 61.15
C THR A 109 26.87 -12.29 59.78
N ARG A 110 25.90 -12.28 58.85
CA ARG A 110 26.04 -11.57 57.56
C ARG A 110 26.05 -10.05 57.75
N TRP A 111 25.18 -9.52 58.59
CA TRP A 111 25.11 -8.08 58.88
C TRP A 111 26.43 -7.52 59.44
N GLU A 112 27.01 -8.20 60.44
CA GLU A 112 28.31 -7.82 60.99
C GLU A 112 29.44 -7.96 59.96
N SER A 113 29.34 -8.96 59.08
CA SER A 113 30.32 -9.19 58.01
C SER A 113 30.33 -8.09 56.94
N TYR A 114 29.20 -7.42 56.69
CA TYR A 114 29.15 -6.25 55.81
C TYR A 114 29.84 -5.05 56.45
N ARG A 115 29.68 -4.84 57.77
CA ARG A 115 30.34 -3.75 58.50
C ARG A 115 31.86 -3.78 58.32
N THR A 116 32.47 -4.97 58.42
CA THR A 116 33.91 -5.14 58.22
C THR A 116 34.33 -4.95 56.77
N ARG A 117 33.54 -5.45 55.80
CA ARG A 117 33.87 -5.39 54.37
C ARG A 117 33.70 -3.99 53.78
N PHE A 118 32.73 -3.23 54.25
CA PHE A 118 32.51 -1.83 53.84
C PHE A 118 33.29 -0.82 54.69
N ALA A 119 34.20 -1.26 55.57
CA ALA A 119 34.94 -0.36 56.45
C ALA A 119 35.72 0.74 55.69
N GLY A 120 36.26 0.42 54.50
CA GLY A 120 36.95 1.39 53.63
C GLY A 120 36.05 2.35 52.86
N VAL A 121 34.73 2.14 52.86
CA VAL A 121 33.74 2.94 52.11
C VAL A 121 32.62 3.43 53.03
N GLY A 122 32.79 3.30 54.35
CA GLY A 122 31.76 3.59 55.35
C GLY A 122 31.33 5.07 55.39
N HIS A 123 32.14 5.99 54.89
CA HIS A 123 31.82 7.42 54.76
C HIS A 123 30.88 7.74 53.59
N ALA A 124 30.57 6.78 52.72
CA ALA A 124 29.66 7.02 51.60
C ALA A 124 28.25 7.40 52.09
N PRO A 125 27.65 8.48 51.56
CA PRO A 125 26.27 8.87 51.84
C PRO A 125 25.28 7.73 51.56
N LEU A 126 24.26 7.56 52.41
CA LEU A 126 23.19 6.59 52.15
C LEU A 126 22.39 6.88 50.88
N THR A 127 22.43 8.12 50.37
CA THR A 127 21.81 8.53 49.09
C THR A 127 22.47 7.90 47.87
N ASP A 128 23.71 7.43 47.99
CA ASP A 128 24.47 6.86 46.88
C ASP A 128 24.12 5.38 46.66
N PHE A 129 23.22 4.84 47.48
CA PHE A 129 22.72 3.48 47.44
C PHE A 129 21.20 3.51 47.30
N GLU A 130 20.67 2.70 46.38
CA GLU A 130 19.23 2.59 46.13
C GLU A 130 18.52 1.75 47.20
N PHE A 131 18.60 2.18 48.46
CA PHE A 131 17.91 1.48 49.53
C PHE A 131 16.39 1.69 49.46
N PRO A 132 15.58 0.72 49.96
CA PRO A 132 14.14 0.93 50.06
C PRO A 132 13.81 2.18 50.89
N ALA A 133 12.76 2.92 50.51
CA ALA A 133 12.32 4.15 51.21
C ALA A 133 12.15 3.98 52.74
N ARG A 134 11.83 2.76 53.19
CA ARG A 134 11.72 2.41 54.62
C ARG A 134 13.06 2.43 55.35
N VAL A 135 14.16 2.10 54.67
CA VAL A 135 15.53 2.21 55.20
C VAL A 135 15.94 3.68 55.29
N HIS A 136 15.61 4.51 54.31
CA HIS A 136 15.82 5.96 54.40
C HIS A 136 15.01 6.59 55.55
N THR A 137 13.78 6.12 55.76
CA THR A 137 12.95 6.54 56.90
C THR A 137 13.55 6.11 58.24
N PHE A 138 14.06 4.88 58.31
CA PHE A 138 14.78 4.36 59.49
C PHE A 138 16.05 5.16 59.78
N ALA A 139 16.87 5.44 58.75
CA ALA A 139 18.11 6.19 58.86
C ALA A 139 17.87 7.65 59.28
N SER A 140 16.92 8.34 58.66
CA SER A 140 16.56 9.73 58.99
C SER A 140 16.05 9.87 60.43
N THR A 141 15.22 8.94 60.91
CA THR A 141 14.72 8.93 62.29
C THR A 141 15.84 8.78 63.32
N ARG A 142 16.89 8.02 62.99
CA ARG A 142 18.09 7.83 63.83
C ARG A 142 19.26 8.76 63.49
N ARG A 143 19.04 9.73 62.59
CA ARG A 143 20.05 10.69 62.09
C ARG A 143 21.30 10.03 61.49
N LEU A 144 21.16 8.83 60.92
CA LEU A 144 22.22 8.13 60.19
C LEU A 144 22.31 8.70 58.77
N ARG A 145 23.50 9.10 58.36
CA ARG A 145 23.77 9.75 57.06
C ARG A 145 24.66 8.92 56.15
N THR A 146 25.50 8.05 56.72
CA THR A 146 26.49 7.28 55.97
C THR A 146 26.24 5.77 56.04
N LEU A 147 26.79 5.02 55.08
CA LEU A 147 26.69 3.56 55.03
C LEU A 147 27.29 2.90 56.28
N GLY A 148 28.42 3.42 56.76
CA GLY A 148 29.10 2.92 57.96
C GLY A 148 28.25 3.12 59.22
N GLU A 149 27.55 4.24 59.34
CA GLU A 149 26.62 4.51 60.43
C GLU A 149 25.41 3.55 60.41
N LEU A 150 24.89 3.22 59.22
CA LEU A 150 23.82 2.23 59.07
C LEU A 150 24.29 0.81 59.47
N LEU A 151 25.47 0.38 59.00
CA LEU A 151 26.02 -0.94 59.30
C LEU A 151 26.54 -1.08 60.73
N ALA A 152 26.79 0.03 61.44
CA ALA A 152 27.11 0.02 62.86
C ALA A 152 25.89 -0.25 63.76
N VAL A 153 24.68 -0.15 63.23
CA VAL A 153 23.46 -0.51 63.97
C VAL A 153 23.42 -2.03 64.17
N PRO A 154 23.24 -2.52 65.41
CA PRO A 154 23.10 -3.96 65.66
C PRO A 154 21.98 -4.58 64.83
N TRP A 155 22.20 -5.79 64.32
CA TRP A 155 21.22 -6.49 63.47
C TRP A 155 19.83 -6.59 64.12
N GLU A 156 19.78 -6.84 65.42
CA GLU A 156 18.51 -6.94 66.14
C GLU A 156 17.73 -5.61 66.13
N ASP A 157 18.43 -4.49 66.26
CA ASP A 157 17.84 -3.16 66.27
C ASP A 157 17.36 -2.74 64.88
N PHE A 158 18.05 -3.19 63.82
CA PHE A 158 17.64 -2.94 62.44
C PHE A 158 16.47 -3.84 62.03
N SER A 159 16.57 -5.15 62.26
CA SER A 159 15.58 -6.13 61.80
C SER A 159 14.26 -6.11 62.57
N LYS A 160 14.25 -5.61 63.81
CA LYS A 160 13.04 -5.44 64.64
C LYS A 160 12.49 -4.00 64.60
N ALA A 161 13.10 -3.11 63.82
CA ALA A 161 12.66 -1.71 63.75
C ALA A 161 11.25 -1.57 63.18
N LYS A 162 10.48 -0.63 63.74
CA LYS A 162 9.14 -0.29 63.25
C LYS A 162 9.20 0.03 61.75
N ASN A 163 8.36 -0.65 60.96
CA ASN A 163 8.26 -0.56 59.49
C ASN A 163 9.40 -1.21 58.67
N VAL A 164 10.43 -1.81 59.30
CA VAL A 164 11.44 -2.63 58.61
C VAL A 164 10.98 -4.09 58.62
N GLY A 165 10.29 -4.49 57.56
CA GLY A 165 9.77 -5.86 57.41
C GLY A 165 10.75 -6.80 56.73
N ARG A 166 10.43 -8.11 56.69
CA ARG A 166 11.27 -9.14 56.04
C ARG A 166 11.65 -8.82 54.59
N GLY A 167 10.75 -8.19 53.83
CA GLY A 167 11.00 -7.74 52.45
C GLY A 167 11.94 -6.53 52.37
N THR A 168 11.81 -5.56 53.29
CA THR A 168 12.74 -4.43 53.41
C THR A 168 14.14 -4.91 53.75
N VAL A 169 14.24 -5.86 54.68
CA VAL A 169 15.51 -6.51 55.06
C VAL A 169 16.14 -7.21 53.85
N ALA A 170 15.38 -8.03 53.12
CA ALA A 170 15.90 -8.73 51.94
C ALA A 170 16.39 -7.76 50.84
N ALA A 171 15.61 -6.71 50.55
CA ALA A 171 15.99 -5.70 49.57
C ALA A 171 17.22 -4.89 50.02
N THR A 172 17.36 -4.60 51.33
CA THR A 172 18.56 -3.92 51.87
C THR A 172 19.81 -4.78 51.69
N LEU A 173 19.70 -6.09 51.98
CA LEU A 173 20.81 -7.02 51.80
C LEU A 173 21.20 -7.16 50.32
N ALA A 174 20.23 -7.19 49.40
CA ALA A 174 20.49 -7.23 47.96
C ALA A 174 21.23 -5.97 47.46
N VAL A 175 20.86 -4.79 47.96
CA VAL A 175 21.56 -3.52 47.64
C VAL A 175 23.00 -3.55 48.15
N LEU A 176 23.24 -4.10 49.34
CA LEU A 176 24.60 -4.27 49.88
C LEU A 176 25.42 -5.30 49.08
N GLU A 177 24.81 -6.39 48.64
CA GLU A 177 25.48 -7.40 47.79
C GLU A 177 25.88 -6.80 46.44
N SER A 178 24.98 -6.07 45.78
CA SER A 178 25.29 -5.35 44.53
C SER A 178 26.35 -4.26 44.72
N ALA A 179 26.36 -3.59 45.88
CA ALA A 179 27.39 -2.61 46.20
C ALA A 179 28.78 -3.24 46.41
N LEU A 180 28.88 -4.45 47.00
CA LEU A 180 30.15 -5.16 47.10
C LEU A 180 30.71 -5.49 45.71
N GLU A 181 29.86 -5.98 44.81
CA GLU A 181 30.23 -6.33 43.43
C GLU A 181 30.74 -5.12 42.64
N ARG A 182 30.02 -3.98 42.69
CA ARG A 182 30.45 -2.73 42.04
C ARG A 182 31.77 -2.18 42.56
N LEU A 183 32.07 -2.40 43.85
CA LEU A 183 33.29 -1.92 44.50
C LEU A 183 34.45 -2.93 44.41
N GLY A 184 34.26 -4.07 43.74
CA GLY A 184 35.27 -5.12 43.61
C GLY A 184 35.60 -5.81 44.94
N ILE A 185 34.71 -5.75 45.93
CA ILE A 185 34.90 -6.37 47.25
C ILE A 185 34.32 -7.79 47.20
N PRO A 186 35.06 -8.84 47.62
CA PRO A 186 34.60 -10.22 47.52
C PRO A 186 33.27 -10.47 48.25
N PRO A 187 32.30 -11.19 47.63
CA PRO A 187 31.01 -11.49 48.25
C PRO A 187 31.15 -12.38 49.49
N LEU A 188 30.10 -12.42 50.31
CA LEU A 188 30.04 -13.32 51.47
C LEU A 188 29.93 -14.77 51.00
N GLU A 189 31.02 -15.53 51.07
CA GLU A 189 31.00 -16.97 50.83
C GLU A 189 29.94 -17.64 51.71
N SER A 190 29.11 -18.48 51.09
CA SER A 190 28.06 -19.22 51.78
C SER A 190 28.69 -20.28 52.66
N ALA A 191 28.75 -20.03 53.97
CA ALA A 191 29.13 -21.01 54.98
C ALA A 191 28.19 -22.24 54.90
N LYS A 192 28.62 -23.27 54.16
CA LYS A 192 28.07 -24.62 54.24
C LYS A 192 29.00 -25.69 53.66
N THR A 193 30.22 -25.77 54.20
CA THR A 193 31.01 -27.03 54.12
C THR A 193 32.04 -27.08 55.24
N LEU A 194 31.82 -27.96 56.22
CA LEU A 194 32.85 -28.58 57.05
C LEU A 194 32.23 -29.86 57.65
N GLY A 195 32.65 -31.01 57.12
CA GLY A 195 32.16 -32.34 57.47
C GLY A 195 32.32 -33.35 56.34
N THR A 196 33.58 -33.66 56.00
CA THR A 196 34.13 -34.92 55.42
C THR A 196 33.30 -35.71 54.39
N ASP A 197 33.73 -35.69 53.13
CA ASP A 197 34.42 -36.84 52.52
C ASP A 197 35.20 -36.46 51.25
N ALA A 198 36.42 -37.00 51.18
CA ALA A 198 37.41 -37.10 50.11
C ALA A 198 37.31 -36.23 48.82
N ASP A 199 38.33 -35.38 48.66
CA ASP A 199 39.20 -35.29 47.47
C ASP A 199 38.56 -35.11 46.08
N VAL A 200 38.08 -33.88 45.78
CA VAL A 200 38.03 -33.35 44.40
C VAL A 200 38.26 -31.82 44.45
N PRO A 201 39.31 -31.25 43.82
CA PRO A 201 39.44 -29.80 43.67
C PRO A 201 38.36 -29.29 42.68
N PRO A 202 37.84 -28.05 42.80
CA PRO A 202 36.80 -27.58 41.90
C PRO A 202 37.37 -27.46 40.47
N PRO A 203 36.71 -28.00 39.43
CA PRO A 203 37.14 -27.76 38.07
C PRO A 203 36.88 -26.29 37.73
N SER A 204 37.96 -25.53 37.54
CA SER A 204 37.94 -24.32 36.74
C SER A 204 37.76 -24.71 35.27
N LEU A 205 36.53 -25.00 34.86
CA LEU A 205 36.16 -25.09 33.46
C LEU A 205 34.80 -24.41 33.33
N SER A 206 34.76 -23.22 32.74
CA SER A 206 33.55 -22.80 32.05
C SER A 206 33.19 -23.95 31.09
N PRO A 207 32.01 -24.57 31.19
CA PRO A 207 31.67 -25.69 30.31
C PRO A 207 31.77 -25.22 28.85
N VAL A 208 32.71 -25.81 28.12
CA VAL A 208 32.91 -25.52 26.70
C VAL A 208 31.76 -26.19 25.96
N ILE A 209 30.99 -25.42 25.18
CA ILE A 209 29.95 -25.97 24.32
C ILE A 209 30.66 -26.68 23.16
N PRO A 210 30.46 -28.00 22.97
CA PRO A 210 31.11 -28.72 21.87
C PRO A 210 30.73 -28.15 20.50
N ASP A 211 31.66 -28.18 19.56
CA ASP A 211 31.37 -27.81 18.17
C ASP A 211 30.28 -28.72 17.59
N GLY A 212 29.25 -28.12 16.97
CA GLY A 212 28.08 -28.83 16.45
C GLY A 212 27.03 -29.25 17.49
N ALA A 213 27.17 -28.87 18.77
CA ALA A 213 26.13 -29.08 19.76
C ALA A 213 24.85 -28.29 19.43
N ARG A 214 23.67 -28.86 19.70
CA ARG A 214 22.37 -28.17 19.66
C ARG A 214 21.97 -27.68 21.05
N TRP A 215 21.19 -26.61 21.13
CA TRP A 215 20.64 -26.07 22.38
C TRP A 215 19.84 -27.13 23.17
N THR A 216 19.17 -28.06 22.48
CA THR A 216 18.44 -29.17 23.09
C THR A 216 19.35 -30.10 23.89
N SER A 217 20.58 -30.34 23.43
CA SER A 217 21.57 -31.14 24.15
C SER A 217 21.98 -30.46 25.45
N LEU A 218 22.22 -29.14 25.42
CA LEU A 218 22.54 -28.35 26.61
C LEU A 218 21.40 -28.36 27.63
N LEU A 219 20.16 -28.23 27.16
CA LEU A 219 18.98 -28.29 28.03
C LEU A 219 18.80 -29.68 28.66
N ARG A 220 18.94 -30.75 27.87
CA ARG A 220 18.83 -32.14 28.36
C ARG A 220 19.94 -32.47 29.35
N GLU A 221 21.17 -32.05 29.09
CA GLU A 221 22.29 -32.20 30.01
C GLU A 221 22.01 -31.49 31.33
N GLY A 222 21.61 -30.22 31.30
CA GLY A 222 21.26 -29.46 32.50
C GLY A 222 20.14 -30.13 33.32
N LEU A 223 19.09 -30.62 32.64
CA LEU A 223 17.97 -31.33 33.26
C LEU A 223 18.39 -32.68 33.86
N SER A 224 19.33 -33.39 33.23
CA SER A 224 19.80 -34.69 33.71
C SER A 224 20.45 -34.61 35.11
N GLN A 225 21.04 -33.46 35.42
CA GLN A 225 21.71 -33.18 36.68
C GLN A 225 20.72 -32.83 37.81
N LEU A 226 19.48 -32.45 37.49
CA LEU A 226 18.45 -32.20 38.49
C LEU A 226 17.93 -33.53 39.07
N GLU A 227 17.55 -33.52 40.35
CA GLU A 227 17.06 -34.71 41.04
C GLU A 227 15.61 -34.53 41.53
N GLY A 228 14.90 -35.65 41.63
CA GLY A 228 13.57 -35.73 42.25
C GLY A 228 12.51 -34.85 41.56
N LYS A 229 11.65 -34.21 42.38
CA LYS A 229 10.51 -33.42 41.91
C LYS A 229 10.91 -32.21 41.06
N GLU A 230 12.08 -31.63 41.30
CA GLU A 230 12.56 -30.46 40.56
C GLU A 230 12.86 -30.80 39.09
N ARG A 231 13.43 -31.99 38.82
CA ARG A 231 13.66 -32.47 37.45
C ARG A 231 12.36 -32.64 36.69
N ILE A 232 11.38 -33.32 37.29
CA ILE A 232 10.10 -33.60 36.62
C ILE A 232 9.36 -32.30 36.31
N ILE A 233 9.29 -31.38 37.28
CA ILE A 233 8.66 -30.07 37.10
C ILE A 233 9.38 -29.28 36.00
N ALA A 234 10.71 -29.20 36.03
CA ALA A 234 11.48 -28.47 35.02
C ALA A 234 11.34 -29.08 33.62
N THR A 235 11.36 -30.41 33.48
CA THR A 235 11.19 -31.09 32.18
C THR A 235 9.81 -30.85 31.58
N GLN A 236 8.74 -30.86 32.39
CA GLN A 236 7.39 -30.59 31.90
C GLN A 236 7.19 -29.12 31.56
N ARG A 237 7.71 -28.21 32.40
CA ARG A 237 7.59 -26.76 32.18
C ARG A 237 8.49 -26.23 31.07
N SER A 238 9.58 -26.93 30.76
CA SER A 238 10.47 -26.58 29.66
C SER A 238 9.92 -26.98 28.29
N GLY A 239 8.72 -27.58 28.18
CA GLY A 239 8.14 -28.01 26.90
C GLY A 239 8.76 -29.27 26.27
N LEU A 240 9.80 -29.85 26.86
CA LEU A 240 10.48 -31.04 26.31
C LEU A 240 9.61 -32.30 26.39
N ALA A 241 8.62 -32.31 27.29
CA ALA A 241 7.64 -33.38 27.43
C ALA A 241 6.38 -33.16 26.55
N GLY A 242 6.41 -32.20 25.61
CA GLY A 242 5.28 -31.80 24.81
C GLY A 242 4.41 -30.77 25.52
N THR A 243 3.17 -31.13 25.86
CA THR A 243 2.21 -30.23 26.52
C THR A 243 2.78 -29.62 27.80
N ILE A 244 2.78 -28.29 27.89
CA ILE A 244 3.26 -27.55 29.06
C ILE A 244 2.13 -27.43 30.08
N PRO A 245 2.15 -28.17 31.20
CA PRO A 245 1.10 -28.10 32.19
C PRO A 245 1.15 -26.79 32.97
N THR A 246 -0.01 -26.37 33.47
CA THR A 246 -0.10 -25.21 34.36
C THR A 246 0.47 -25.52 35.74
N LEU A 247 0.89 -24.48 36.49
CA LEU A 247 1.32 -24.65 37.88
C LEU A 247 0.22 -25.23 38.78
N HIS A 248 -1.04 -25.10 38.37
CA HIS A 248 -2.17 -25.67 39.08
C HIS A 248 -2.29 -27.17 38.83
N GLU A 249 -2.27 -27.60 37.56
CA GLU A 249 -2.27 -29.02 37.17
C GLU A 249 -1.10 -29.79 37.81
N LEU A 250 0.11 -29.22 37.77
CA LEU A 250 1.26 -29.78 38.47
C LEU A 250 1.02 -29.85 39.99
N GLY A 251 0.35 -28.84 40.57
CA GLY A 251 0.01 -28.84 41.98
C GLY A 251 -0.88 -30.02 42.35
N GLU A 252 -1.91 -30.28 41.54
CA GLU A 252 -2.82 -31.42 41.70
C GLU A 252 -2.09 -32.75 41.53
N CYS A 253 -1.31 -32.91 40.46
CA CYS A 253 -0.55 -34.15 40.21
C CYS A 253 0.45 -34.48 41.33
N PHE A 254 1.10 -33.48 41.92
CA PHE A 254 2.11 -33.68 42.97
C PHE A 254 1.54 -33.60 44.40
N GLY A 255 0.23 -33.35 44.56
CA GLY A 255 -0.44 -33.20 45.86
C GLY A 255 0.07 -32.00 46.67
N VAL A 256 0.43 -30.89 46.01
CA VAL A 256 0.99 -29.69 46.63
C VAL A 256 0.33 -28.42 46.10
N SER A 257 0.44 -27.30 46.84
CA SER A 257 -0.13 -26.03 46.38
C SER A 257 0.58 -25.51 45.11
N ARG A 258 -0.15 -24.74 44.29
CA ARG A 258 0.39 -24.00 43.14
C ARG A 258 1.64 -23.18 43.49
N GLU A 259 1.64 -22.55 44.66
CA GLU A 259 2.79 -21.76 45.14
C GLU A 259 4.00 -22.65 45.45
N ARG A 260 3.79 -23.89 45.92
CA ARG A 260 4.86 -24.85 46.15
C ARG A 260 5.50 -25.32 44.83
N ILE A 261 4.71 -25.55 43.79
CA ILE A 261 5.24 -25.85 42.44
C ILE A 261 6.05 -24.67 41.91
N ARG A 262 5.53 -23.43 42.01
CA ARG A 262 6.26 -22.22 41.59
C ARG A 262 7.62 -22.10 42.28
N GLN A 263 7.69 -22.41 43.58
CA GLN A 263 8.94 -22.42 44.33
C GLN A 263 9.90 -23.54 43.92
N LEU A 264 9.37 -24.71 43.51
CA LEU A 264 10.18 -25.82 43.00
C LEU A 264 10.71 -25.52 41.60
N GLU A 265 9.88 -24.95 40.73
CA GLU A 265 10.24 -24.49 39.38
C GLU A 265 11.34 -23.42 39.45
N SER A 266 11.14 -22.36 40.24
CA SER A 266 12.15 -21.30 40.41
C SER A 266 13.48 -21.86 40.93
N ARG A 267 13.45 -22.79 41.89
CA ARG A 267 14.68 -23.46 42.37
C ARG A 267 15.33 -24.33 41.30
N ALA A 268 14.53 -25.01 40.49
CA ALA A 268 15.03 -25.82 39.39
C ALA A 268 15.71 -24.94 38.33
N ILE A 269 15.07 -23.84 37.92
CA ILE A 269 15.63 -22.86 36.97
C ILE A 269 16.95 -22.28 37.51
N ASP A 270 17.00 -21.87 38.78
CA ASP A 270 18.23 -21.35 39.39
C ASP A 270 19.37 -22.39 39.40
N ARG A 271 19.05 -23.67 39.59
CA ARG A 271 20.03 -24.76 39.48
C ARG A 271 20.46 -25.01 38.04
N LEU A 272 19.55 -24.94 37.08
CA LEU A 272 19.86 -25.09 35.66
C LEU A 272 20.79 -23.98 35.17
N ARG A 273 20.52 -22.73 35.56
CA ARG A 273 21.33 -21.55 35.22
C ARG A 273 22.79 -21.67 35.66
N ARG A 274 23.07 -22.41 36.73
CA ARG A 274 24.44 -22.67 37.23
C ARG A 274 25.16 -23.81 36.52
N ARG A 275 24.45 -24.65 35.76
CA ARG A 275 24.96 -25.91 35.19
C ARG A 275 25.08 -25.88 33.68
N VAL A 276 24.27 -25.06 33.01
CA VAL A 276 24.38 -24.84 31.57
C VAL A 276 25.44 -23.77 31.30
N ALA A 277 26.13 -23.88 30.16
CA ALA A 277 27.07 -22.89 29.63
C ALA A 277 26.38 -21.59 29.20
N ARG A 278 25.57 -21.00 30.10
CA ARG A 278 24.66 -19.88 29.85
C ARG A 278 25.38 -18.67 29.26
N THR A 279 26.50 -18.27 29.85
CA THR A 279 27.25 -17.08 29.42
C THR A 279 27.72 -17.23 27.98
N GLU A 280 28.27 -18.39 27.64
CA GLU A 280 28.77 -18.67 26.29
C GLU A 280 27.64 -18.81 25.27
N ALA A 281 26.57 -19.55 25.61
CA ALA A 281 25.39 -19.67 24.76
C ALA A 281 24.71 -18.31 24.52
N SER A 282 24.56 -17.47 25.56
CA SER A 282 24.00 -16.13 25.43
C SER A 282 24.85 -15.22 24.56
N ARG A 283 26.19 -15.30 24.68
CA ARG A 283 27.13 -14.56 23.85
C ARG A 283 27.03 -14.98 22.38
N ARG A 284 26.98 -16.30 22.12
CA ARG A 284 26.79 -16.87 20.78
C ARG A 284 25.47 -16.44 20.15
N LEU A 285 24.36 -16.50 20.90
CA LEU A 285 23.05 -16.04 20.42
C LEU A 285 23.08 -14.57 20.05
N SER A 286 23.64 -13.73 20.93
CA SER A 286 23.74 -12.29 20.71
C SER A 286 24.61 -11.97 19.49
N ALA A 287 25.71 -12.71 19.28
CA ALA A 287 26.57 -12.55 18.11
C ALA A 287 25.90 -13.02 16.81
N ALA A 288 25.03 -14.02 16.87
CA ALA A 288 24.28 -14.50 15.72
C ALA A 288 23.09 -13.59 15.35
N CYS A 289 22.65 -12.69 16.24
CA CYS A 289 21.58 -11.72 16.02
C CYS A 289 22.14 -10.37 15.57
N GLU A 290 22.19 -10.12 14.26
CA GLU A 290 22.72 -8.86 13.70
C GLU A 290 21.76 -7.67 13.84
N LEU A 291 20.44 -7.94 13.84
CA LEU A 291 19.40 -6.94 13.79
C LEU A 291 18.59 -6.92 15.10
N LEU A 292 17.82 -5.86 15.30
CA LEU A 292 16.86 -5.72 16.40
C LEU A 292 15.87 -6.89 16.44
N VAL A 293 15.45 -7.37 15.26
CA VAL A 293 14.66 -8.57 15.06
C VAL A 293 15.35 -9.43 14.00
N SER A 294 15.68 -10.67 14.34
CA SER A 294 16.36 -11.63 13.46
C SER A 294 15.50 -12.86 13.24
N GLU A 295 15.43 -13.32 11.99
CA GLU A 295 14.74 -14.56 11.65
C GLU A 295 15.49 -15.78 12.23
N PRO A 296 14.78 -16.75 12.81
CA PRO A 296 15.41 -17.92 13.43
C PRO A 296 16.30 -18.73 12.48
N GLU A 297 15.92 -18.86 11.21
CA GLU A 297 16.68 -19.56 10.17
C GLU A 297 18.02 -18.86 9.88
N SER A 298 18.01 -17.52 9.89
CA SER A 298 19.21 -16.70 9.72
C SER A 298 20.16 -16.88 10.91
N VAL A 299 19.63 -16.93 12.12
CA VAL A 299 20.42 -17.21 13.34
C VAL A 299 20.99 -18.62 13.32
N ALA A 300 20.19 -19.63 12.96
CA ALA A 300 20.62 -21.03 12.89
C ALA A 300 21.70 -21.27 11.81
N THR A 301 21.68 -20.51 10.72
CA THR A 301 22.70 -20.56 9.67
C THR A 301 24.04 -20.02 10.16
N ARG A 302 24.02 -18.96 10.98
CA ARG A 302 25.24 -18.39 11.59
C ARG A 302 25.76 -19.25 12.73
N ASP A 303 24.86 -19.83 13.51
CA ASP A 303 25.21 -20.68 14.64
C ASP A 303 24.23 -21.86 14.77
N ALA A 304 24.71 -23.04 14.38
CA ALA A 304 23.96 -24.29 14.43
C ALA A 304 23.49 -24.67 15.84
N LEU A 305 24.04 -24.04 16.91
CA LEU A 305 23.56 -24.21 18.27
C LEU A 305 22.07 -23.89 18.41
N PHE A 306 21.57 -22.92 17.65
CA PHE A 306 20.19 -22.43 17.71
C PHE A 306 19.27 -23.00 16.62
N ALA A 307 19.72 -24.03 15.90
CA ALA A 307 18.87 -24.77 14.98
C ALA A 307 17.73 -25.48 15.75
N PHE A 308 16.50 -25.33 15.26
CA PHE A 308 15.29 -25.82 15.91
C PHE A 308 14.31 -26.39 14.89
N ASP A 309 13.48 -27.31 15.37
CA ASP A 309 12.33 -27.83 14.65
C ASP A 309 11.04 -27.18 15.19
N ALA A 310 9.98 -27.09 14.38
CA ALA A 310 8.76 -26.34 14.74
C ALA A 310 8.11 -26.84 16.05
N GLU A 311 8.19 -28.15 16.34
CA GLU A 311 7.68 -28.75 17.57
C GLU A 311 8.46 -28.32 18.83
N GLU A 312 9.69 -27.83 18.65
CA GLU A 312 10.59 -27.45 19.74
C GLU A 312 10.44 -25.99 20.17
N VAL A 313 9.63 -25.18 19.46
CA VAL A 313 9.45 -23.74 19.72
C VAL A 313 9.13 -23.44 21.19
N PRO A 314 8.20 -24.13 21.88
CA PRO A 314 7.94 -23.85 23.30
C PRO A 314 9.16 -24.10 24.19
N SER A 315 9.96 -25.11 23.85
CA SER A 315 11.17 -25.46 24.59
C SER A 315 12.31 -24.47 24.34
N LEU A 316 12.39 -23.95 23.12
CA LEU A 316 13.35 -22.92 22.75
C LEU A 316 13.03 -21.57 23.40
N LEU A 317 11.75 -21.19 23.46
CA LEU A 317 11.29 -20.01 24.19
C LEU A 317 11.71 -20.07 25.66
N PHE A 318 11.52 -21.22 26.31
CA PHE A 318 11.99 -21.44 27.68
C PHE A 318 13.52 -21.37 27.78
N PHE A 319 14.24 -22.05 26.87
CA PHE A 319 15.69 -22.07 26.87
C PHE A 319 16.28 -20.67 26.77
N VAL A 320 15.80 -19.84 25.84
CA VAL A 320 16.34 -18.49 25.64
C VAL A 320 15.88 -17.54 26.73
N ASN A 321 14.58 -17.46 27.01
CA ASN A 321 14.04 -16.43 27.89
C ASN A 321 14.26 -16.74 29.38
N GLU A 322 14.07 -17.99 29.80
CA GLU A 322 14.15 -18.37 31.22
C GLU A 322 15.55 -18.85 31.60
N LEU A 323 16.20 -19.65 30.75
CA LEU A 323 17.48 -20.27 31.08
C LEU A 323 18.67 -19.39 30.68
N LEU A 324 18.73 -18.90 29.43
CA LEU A 324 19.80 -17.98 29.01
C LEU A 324 19.61 -16.59 29.58
N ALA A 325 18.37 -16.07 29.62
CA ALA A 325 18.00 -14.81 30.26
C ALA A 325 19.04 -13.69 30.06
N GLY A 326 19.52 -13.53 28.83
CA GLY A 326 20.45 -12.47 28.41
C GLY A 326 19.70 -11.34 27.72
N ASP A 327 20.42 -10.53 26.96
CA ASP A 327 19.86 -9.35 26.26
C ASP A 327 19.15 -9.71 24.93
N THR A 328 19.13 -10.99 24.57
CA THR A 328 18.41 -11.51 23.41
C THR A 328 17.27 -12.41 23.86
N HIS A 329 16.09 -12.17 23.30
CA HIS A 329 14.84 -12.83 23.64
C HIS A 329 14.32 -13.63 22.44
N ALA A 330 13.71 -14.78 22.71
CA ALA A 330 12.96 -15.53 21.71
C ALA A 330 11.47 -15.16 21.86
N LEU A 331 10.84 -14.63 20.82
CA LEU A 331 9.49 -14.05 20.86
C LEU A 331 8.60 -14.67 19.79
N LEU A 332 7.28 -14.64 20.00
CA LEU A 332 6.30 -15.00 18.98
C LEU A 332 5.62 -13.73 18.44
N LEU A 333 5.81 -13.45 17.15
CA LEU A 333 5.14 -12.39 16.41
C LEU A 333 4.23 -13.03 15.36
N ASN A 334 2.91 -12.85 15.49
CA ASN A 334 1.91 -13.45 14.58
C ASN A 334 2.16 -14.97 14.37
N ASP A 335 2.35 -15.69 15.48
CA ASP A 335 2.66 -17.14 15.53
C ASP A 335 3.99 -17.55 14.87
N ARG A 336 4.84 -16.60 14.50
CA ARG A 336 6.20 -16.84 14.00
C ARG A 336 7.23 -16.57 15.09
N LEU A 337 8.15 -17.51 15.28
CA LEU A 337 9.30 -17.32 16.16
C LEU A 337 10.23 -16.27 15.58
N VAL A 338 10.74 -15.38 16.43
CA VAL A 338 11.81 -14.44 16.10
C VAL A 338 12.77 -14.29 17.28
N TYR A 339 14.02 -13.92 17.00
CA TYR A 339 14.93 -13.45 18.03
C TYR A 339 14.96 -11.92 18.06
N SER A 340 14.93 -11.32 19.25
CA SER A 340 14.98 -9.87 19.38
C SER A 340 15.94 -9.42 20.48
N ARG A 341 16.67 -8.33 20.20
CA ARG A 341 17.49 -7.61 21.18
C ARG A 341 16.67 -6.66 22.08
N ALA A 342 15.35 -6.68 21.93
CA ALA A 342 14.42 -5.93 22.75
C ALA A 342 13.37 -6.87 23.35
N GLU A 343 12.94 -6.59 24.57
CA GLU A 343 11.84 -7.32 25.20
C GLU A 343 10.53 -7.14 24.42
N GLN A 344 9.59 -8.09 24.58
CA GLN A 344 8.30 -8.09 23.89
C GLN A 344 7.56 -6.74 23.93
N ALA A 345 7.54 -6.08 25.10
CA ALA A 345 6.83 -4.81 25.27
C ALA A 345 7.49 -3.65 24.51
N ALA A 346 8.82 -3.61 24.49
CA ALA A 346 9.60 -2.61 23.77
C ALA A 346 9.47 -2.82 22.26
N LEU A 347 9.64 -4.06 21.78
CA LEU A 347 9.49 -4.39 20.36
C LEU A 347 8.08 -4.09 19.85
N ALA A 348 7.04 -4.46 20.61
CA ALA A 348 5.67 -4.13 20.24
C ALA A 348 5.44 -2.61 20.15
N THR A 349 6.15 -1.82 20.95
CA THR A 349 6.10 -0.35 20.88
C THR A 349 6.79 0.17 19.63
N HIS A 350 7.95 -0.37 19.26
CA HIS A 350 8.63 -0.05 18.00
C HIS A 350 7.76 -0.38 16.80
N LEU A 351 7.15 -1.57 16.74
CA LEU A 351 6.27 -1.98 15.64
C LEU A 351 5.05 -1.05 15.50
N ARG A 352 4.37 -0.69 16.59
CA ARG A 352 3.23 0.26 16.55
C ARG A 352 3.65 1.64 16.06
N ARG A 353 4.78 2.15 16.52
CA ARG A 353 5.29 3.46 16.09
C ARG A 353 5.78 3.44 14.65
N ALA A 354 6.50 2.40 14.23
CA ALA A 354 6.89 2.17 12.84
C ALA A 354 5.67 2.13 11.92
N ARG A 355 4.63 1.34 12.28
CA ARG A 355 3.35 1.30 11.56
C ARG A 355 2.77 2.70 11.34
N THR A 356 2.71 3.51 12.40
CA THR A 356 2.14 4.88 12.33
C THR A 356 2.94 5.76 11.37
N LEU A 357 4.26 5.63 11.36
CA LEU A 357 5.14 6.40 10.47
C LEU A 357 5.04 5.95 9.01
N VAL A 358 4.96 4.64 8.76
CA VAL A 358 4.77 4.10 7.41
C VAL A 358 3.40 4.49 6.86
N GLU A 359 2.34 4.40 7.66
CA GLU A 359 0.97 4.79 7.27
C GLU A 359 0.85 6.29 6.96
N ALA A 360 1.65 7.14 7.62
CA ALA A 360 1.69 8.57 7.38
C ALA A 360 2.64 8.98 6.22
N ALA A 361 3.38 8.05 5.64
CA ALA A 361 4.32 8.34 4.56
C ALA A 361 3.59 8.68 3.26
N THR A 362 4.22 9.53 2.44
CA THR A 362 3.75 9.79 1.07
C THR A 362 4.42 8.79 0.13
N PHE A 363 3.62 8.10 -0.68
CA PHE A 363 4.11 7.11 -1.63
C PHE A 363 4.02 7.63 -3.07
N PRO A 364 4.95 7.26 -3.96
CA PRO A 364 6.07 6.34 -3.73
C PRO A 364 7.23 6.99 -2.95
N ILE A 365 8.00 6.17 -2.22
CA ILE A 365 9.20 6.58 -1.48
C ILE A 365 10.28 5.50 -1.58
N GLU A 366 11.56 5.88 -1.62
CA GLU A 366 12.65 4.89 -1.55
C GLU A 366 12.68 4.20 -0.18
N GLU A 367 12.86 2.88 -0.15
CA GLU A 367 12.86 2.10 1.10
C GLU A 367 13.89 2.63 2.11
N ASP A 368 15.07 3.03 1.63
CA ASP A 368 16.15 3.55 2.47
C ASP A 368 15.85 4.94 3.03
N GLU A 369 15.06 5.74 2.33
CA GLU A 369 14.58 7.02 2.84
C GLU A 369 13.56 6.81 3.96
N LEU A 370 12.57 5.94 3.74
CA LEU A 370 11.58 5.62 4.77
C LEU A 370 12.24 4.96 5.99
N ALA A 371 13.18 4.03 5.78
CA ALA A 371 13.93 3.38 6.85
C ALA A 371 14.74 4.38 7.68
N ARG A 372 15.35 5.40 7.06
CA ARG A 372 16.06 6.48 7.79
C ARG A 372 15.10 7.33 8.62
N SER A 373 13.93 7.68 8.09
CA SER A 373 12.90 8.42 8.83
C SER A 373 12.42 7.63 10.05
N VAL A 374 12.12 6.34 9.87
CA VAL A 374 11.69 5.45 10.96
C VAL A 374 12.82 5.23 11.98
N ALA A 375 14.05 5.01 11.53
CA ALA A 375 15.22 4.87 12.39
C ALA A 375 15.43 6.09 13.28
N SER A 376 15.37 7.29 12.69
CA SER A 376 15.50 8.54 13.43
C SER A 376 14.37 8.74 14.45
N ALA A 377 13.13 8.43 14.09
CA ALA A 377 11.99 8.59 15.00
C ALA A 377 11.98 7.58 16.16
N LEU A 378 12.56 6.39 15.95
CA LEU A 378 12.62 5.32 16.94
C LEU A 378 13.94 5.26 17.73
N ASP A 379 14.96 6.02 17.33
CA ASP A 379 16.32 5.97 17.88
C ASP A 379 16.95 4.57 17.75
N ILE A 380 16.87 3.99 16.55
CA ILE A 380 17.42 2.67 16.21
C ILE A 380 18.27 2.75 14.92
N GLY A 381 19.01 1.68 14.59
CA GLY A 381 19.75 1.61 13.34
C GLY A 381 18.85 1.56 12.10
N VAL A 382 19.35 2.05 10.95
CA VAL A 382 18.60 2.03 9.68
C VAL A 382 18.27 0.59 9.25
N ALA A 383 19.20 -0.35 9.42
CA ALA A 383 18.97 -1.75 9.14
C ALA A 383 17.90 -2.36 10.08
N ASP A 384 17.90 -1.96 11.35
CA ASP A 384 16.87 -2.37 12.32
C ASP A 384 15.49 -1.84 11.93
N ALA A 385 15.40 -0.56 11.55
CA ALA A 385 14.16 0.06 11.08
C ALA A 385 13.62 -0.62 9.83
N ARG A 386 14.49 -0.93 8.85
CA ARG A 386 14.11 -1.67 7.63
C ARG A 386 13.58 -3.07 7.97
N ALA A 387 14.22 -3.76 8.90
CA ALA A 387 13.78 -5.09 9.33
C ALA A 387 12.36 -5.09 9.91
N LEU A 388 11.97 -4.03 10.63
CA LEU A 388 10.62 -3.91 11.20
C LEU A 388 9.52 -3.96 10.15
N PHE A 389 9.77 -3.54 8.89
CA PHE A 389 8.77 -3.54 7.82
C PHE A 389 8.21 -4.94 7.51
N GLY A 390 9.03 -5.99 7.67
CA GLY A 390 8.60 -7.38 7.48
C GLY A 390 7.70 -7.93 8.59
N TYR A 391 7.61 -7.22 9.72
CA TYR A 391 6.88 -7.65 10.92
C TYR A 391 5.72 -6.72 11.27
N LEU A 392 5.42 -5.74 10.42
CA LEU A 392 4.23 -4.91 10.57
C LEU A 392 2.97 -5.76 10.42
N ASP A 393 1.88 -5.29 11.02
CA ASP A 393 0.58 -5.94 10.92
C ASP A 393 0.05 -5.91 9.49
N GLN A 394 0.41 -4.93 8.68
CA GLN A 394 0.07 -4.85 7.26
C GLN A 394 1.34 -4.87 6.40
N PRO A 395 1.28 -5.41 5.18
CA PRO A 395 2.48 -5.48 4.34
C PRO A 395 2.81 -4.12 3.74
N VAL A 396 4.10 -3.86 3.63
CA VAL A 396 4.66 -2.80 2.80
C VAL A 396 4.67 -3.29 1.36
N LEU A 397 4.02 -2.56 0.45
CA LEU A 397 3.91 -2.91 -0.96
C LEU A 397 5.09 -2.27 -1.71
N LYS A 398 5.85 -3.10 -2.44
CA LYS A 398 7.12 -2.69 -3.05
C LYS A 398 7.14 -2.89 -4.56
N GLU A 399 7.88 -2.03 -5.24
CA GLU A 399 8.32 -2.18 -6.63
C GLU A 399 9.83 -1.91 -6.68
N GLY A 400 10.63 -2.96 -6.89
CA GLY A 400 12.09 -2.86 -6.76
C GLY A 400 12.49 -2.39 -5.35
N THR A 401 13.21 -1.27 -5.27
CA THR A 401 13.65 -0.62 -4.01
C THR A 401 12.64 0.41 -3.48
N ARG A 402 11.56 0.68 -4.22
CA ARG A 402 10.56 1.68 -3.85
C ARG A 402 9.41 1.05 -3.11
N ILE A 403 8.93 1.76 -2.11
CA ILE A 403 7.68 1.47 -1.43
C ILE A 403 6.58 2.27 -2.13
N VAL A 404 5.63 1.57 -2.71
CA VAL A 404 4.52 2.14 -3.49
C VAL A 404 3.21 2.15 -2.71
N GLY A 405 3.15 1.50 -1.54
CA GLY A 405 1.99 1.54 -0.68
C GLY A 405 2.18 0.75 0.62
N PHE A 406 1.12 0.76 1.43
CA PHE A 406 1.05 0.05 2.69
C PHE A 406 -0.39 -0.41 2.90
N GLY A 407 -0.60 -1.70 3.14
CA GLY A 407 -1.93 -2.25 3.32
C GLY A 407 -2.15 -3.58 2.62
N ARG A 408 -3.32 -4.17 2.84
CA ARG A 408 -3.67 -5.53 2.36
C ARG A 408 -4.97 -5.57 1.56
N THR A 409 -5.65 -4.43 1.43
CA THR A 409 -6.94 -4.37 0.75
C THR A 409 -6.77 -4.31 -0.76
N ARG A 410 -7.84 -4.59 -1.49
CA ARG A 410 -7.88 -4.38 -2.94
C ARG A 410 -7.60 -2.91 -3.31
N GLU A 411 -8.05 -1.97 -2.48
CA GLU A 411 -7.83 -0.54 -2.73
C GLU A 411 -6.34 -0.19 -2.61
N ASP A 412 -5.66 -0.69 -1.58
CA ASP A 412 -4.21 -0.52 -1.39
C ASP A 412 -3.42 -1.09 -2.58
N ALA A 413 -3.82 -2.27 -3.06
CA ALA A 413 -3.19 -2.92 -4.21
C ALA A 413 -3.37 -2.13 -5.51
N ILE A 414 -4.56 -1.55 -5.75
CA ILE A 414 -4.81 -0.67 -6.90
C ILE A 414 -3.96 0.59 -6.80
N LEU A 415 -3.93 1.25 -5.64
CA LEU A 415 -3.12 2.46 -5.44
C LEU A 415 -1.62 2.18 -5.62
N ALA A 416 -1.13 1.06 -5.10
CA ALA A 416 0.24 0.61 -5.30
C ALA A 416 0.55 0.39 -6.78
N THR A 417 -0.34 -0.26 -7.53
CA THR A 417 -0.18 -0.47 -8.98
C THR A 417 -0.17 0.86 -9.75
N LEU A 418 -1.08 1.77 -9.41
CA LEU A 418 -1.12 3.10 -10.02
C LEU A 418 0.13 3.93 -9.69
N ARG A 419 0.68 3.81 -8.48
CA ARG A 419 1.92 4.48 -8.05
C ARG A 419 3.17 3.87 -8.67
N ALA A 420 3.16 2.57 -8.95
CA ALA A 420 4.22 1.85 -9.62
C ALA A 420 4.35 2.22 -11.12
N ALA A 421 3.24 2.30 -11.84
CA ALA A 421 3.23 2.50 -13.30
C ALA A 421 3.95 3.78 -13.78
N GLU A 422 4.67 3.78 -14.90
CA GLU A 422 5.33 5.00 -15.38
C GLU A 422 4.34 6.11 -15.80
N GLY A 423 3.14 5.73 -16.25
CA GLY A 423 2.08 6.63 -16.68
C GLY A 423 0.68 6.19 -16.26
N PRO A 424 -0.36 6.89 -16.74
CA PRO A 424 -1.75 6.50 -16.50
C PRO A 424 -2.06 5.11 -17.04
N LEU A 425 -2.90 4.35 -16.34
CA LEU A 425 -3.31 3.01 -16.73
C LEU A 425 -4.75 3.00 -17.24
N GLU A 426 -5.05 2.13 -18.20
CA GLU A 426 -6.43 1.87 -18.58
C GLU A 426 -7.20 1.20 -17.43
N ARG A 427 -8.43 1.67 -17.21
CA ARG A 427 -9.35 1.09 -16.23
C ARG A 427 -9.59 -0.40 -16.48
N SER A 428 -9.69 -0.82 -17.74
CA SER A 428 -9.79 -2.22 -18.17
C SER A 428 -8.61 -3.06 -17.67
N ALA A 429 -7.38 -2.55 -17.78
CA ALA A 429 -6.17 -3.22 -17.31
C ALA A 429 -6.16 -3.35 -15.78
N ILE A 430 -6.55 -2.29 -15.06
CA ILE A 430 -6.68 -2.32 -13.59
C ILE A 430 -7.73 -3.35 -13.17
N GLU A 431 -8.88 -3.39 -13.85
CA GLU A 431 -9.95 -4.37 -13.56
C GLU A 431 -9.55 -5.80 -13.93
N ALA A 432 -8.71 -5.99 -14.95
CA ALA A 432 -8.17 -7.30 -15.31
C ALA A 432 -7.21 -7.83 -14.23
N GLN A 433 -6.40 -6.95 -13.65
CA GLN A 433 -5.43 -7.32 -12.62
C GLN A 433 -6.05 -7.47 -11.22
N HIS A 434 -6.94 -6.56 -10.83
CA HIS A 434 -7.47 -6.47 -9.46
C HIS A 434 -8.95 -6.84 -9.34
N GLY A 435 -9.56 -7.31 -10.43
CA GLY A 435 -11.00 -7.59 -10.52
C GLY A 435 -11.85 -6.33 -10.73
N ARG A 436 -13.11 -6.52 -11.19
CA ARG A 436 -14.07 -5.42 -11.38
C ARG A 436 -14.55 -4.88 -10.04
N GLY A 437 -14.71 -3.56 -9.94
CA GLY A 437 -15.22 -2.92 -8.73
C GLY A 437 -15.04 -1.40 -8.73
N ARG A 438 -15.39 -0.76 -7.61
CA ARG A 438 -15.13 0.66 -7.41
C ARG A 438 -13.62 0.91 -7.36
N LEU A 439 -13.18 2.04 -7.91
CA LEU A 439 -11.81 2.53 -7.76
C LEU A 439 -11.67 3.23 -6.40
N PRO A 440 -10.47 3.20 -5.80
CA PRO A 440 -10.17 3.95 -4.57
C PRO A 440 -10.52 5.44 -4.71
N PRO A 441 -10.96 6.13 -3.65
CA PRO A 441 -11.28 7.56 -3.67
C PRO A 441 -10.15 8.45 -4.19
N GLU A 442 -8.90 8.04 -3.96
CA GLU A 442 -7.68 8.74 -4.36
C GLU A 442 -7.37 8.58 -5.85
N ALA A 443 -7.89 7.53 -6.51
CA ALA A 443 -7.69 7.32 -7.94
C ALA A 443 -8.47 8.36 -8.76
N ILE A 444 -7.79 8.95 -9.74
CA ILE A 444 -8.31 10.03 -10.57
C ILE A 444 -8.34 9.63 -12.04
N PHE A 445 -9.36 10.10 -12.76
CA PHE A 445 -9.39 9.97 -14.21
C PHE A 445 -8.63 11.13 -14.84
N VAL A 446 -7.69 10.81 -15.72
CA VAL A 446 -6.92 11.80 -16.49
C VAL A 446 -7.38 11.92 -17.93
N ASP A 447 -8.01 10.87 -18.45
CA ASP A 447 -8.69 10.87 -19.75
C ASP A 447 -9.77 9.76 -19.78
N HIS A 448 -10.39 9.56 -20.93
CA HIS A 448 -11.40 8.54 -21.18
C HIS A 448 -10.87 7.13 -20.88
N GLY A 449 -11.23 6.62 -19.70
CA GLY A 449 -10.82 5.30 -19.24
C GLY A 449 -9.39 5.23 -18.71
N LEU A 450 -8.62 6.33 -18.74
CA LEU A 450 -7.27 6.39 -18.18
C LEU A 450 -7.31 6.90 -16.73
N VAL A 451 -6.65 6.15 -15.84
CA VAL A 451 -6.65 6.37 -14.39
C VAL A 451 -5.20 6.57 -13.91
N SER A 452 -5.02 7.53 -13.01
CA SER A 452 -3.75 7.81 -12.34
C SER A 452 -3.99 8.17 -10.87
N VAL A 453 -2.95 8.65 -10.20
CA VAL A 453 -3.01 9.19 -8.83
C VAL A 453 -2.54 10.66 -8.81
N PRO A 454 -3.10 11.49 -7.90
CA PRO A 454 -2.75 12.91 -7.74
C PRO A 454 -1.26 13.22 -7.68
N GLU A 455 -0.50 12.37 -6.97
CA GLU A 455 0.92 12.53 -6.69
C GLU A 455 1.77 12.54 -7.96
N LYS A 456 1.25 12.01 -9.07
CA LYS A 456 1.92 11.96 -10.37
C LYS A 456 1.63 13.15 -11.28
N ILE A 457 0.72 14.03 -10.87
CA ILE A 457 0.34 15.19 -11.67
C ILE A 457 1.00 16.44 -11.07
N GLU A 458 1.86 17.07 -11.87
CA GLU A 458 2.58 18.26 -11.43
C GLU A 458 1.63 19.39 -11.02
N GLY A 459 1.80 19.89 -9.80
CA GLY A 459 1.01 20.99 -9.27
C GLY A 459 -0.44 20.64 -8.93
N TRP A 460 -0.81 19.35 -8.90
CA TRP A 460 -2.19 18.90 -8.59
C TRP A 460 -2.78 19.60 -7.36
N GLU A 461 -2.08 19.56 -6.23
CA GLU A 461 -2.53 20.12 -4.96
C GLU A 461 -2.79 21.64 -5.03
N ARG A 462 -1.98 22.37 -5.80
CA ARG A 462 -2.18 23.80 -6.04
C ARG A 462 -3.48 24.05 -6.80
N TRP A 463 -3.73 23.27 -7.85
CA TRP A 463 -4.93 23.40 -8.68
C TRP A 463 -6.19 22.89 -7.98
N ALA A 464 -6.09 21.83 -7.18
CA ALA A 464 -7.16 21.32 -6.33
C ALA A 464 -7.66 22.34 -5.31
N ARG A 465 -6.79 23.25 -4.85
CA ARG A 465 -7.20 24.39 -4.01
C ARG A 465 -7.74 25.57 -4.81
N ARG A 466 -7.25 25.80 -6.02
CA ARG A 466 -7.55 27.01 -6.82
C ARG A 466 -8.84 26.90 -7.63
N LEU A 467 -9.08 25.77 -8.29
CA LEU A 467 -10.16 25.65 -9.29
C LEU A 467 -11.56 25.50 -8.70
N PRO A 468 -11.81 24.75 -7.61
CA PRO A 468 -13.18 24.58 -7.12
C PRO A 468 -13.88 25.90 -6.76
N PRO A 469 -13.24 26.88 -6.09
CA PRO A 469 -13.86 28.19 -5.84
C PRO A 469 -14.08 29.02 -7.12
N LEU A 470 -13.24 28.85 -8.15
CA LEU A 470 -13.44 29.50 -9.46
C LEU A 470 -14.63 28.87 -10.19
N ALA A 471 -14.68 27.54 -10.25
CA ALA A 471 -15.78 26.79 -10.85
C ALA A 471 -17.12 27.14 -10.18
N ARG A 472 -17.16 27.23 -8.84
CA ARG A 472 -18.36 27.67 -8.11
C ARG A 472 -18.80 29.06 -8.56
N ARG A 473 -17.90 30.03 -8.61
CA ARG A 473 -18.23 31.41 -9.03
C ARG A 473 -18.73 31.49 -10.48
N ALA A 474 -18.12 30.73 -11.38
CA ALA A 474 -18.58 30.62 -12.76
C ALA A 474 -20.01 30.07 -12.83
N ILE A 475 -20.29 28.97 -12.11
CA ILE A 475 -21.62 28.37 -12.04
C ILE A 475 -22.64 29.36 -11.44
N GLU A 476 -22.30 30.05 -10.36
CA GLU A 476 -23.17 31.05 -9.73
C GLU A 476 -23.52 32.21 -10.66
N ARG A 477 -22.57 32.64 -11.49
CA ARG A 477 -22.74 33.75 -12.43
C ARG A 477 -23.62 33.38 -13.62
N GLU A 478 -23.41 32.20 -14.20
CA GLU A 478 -23.96 31.84 -15.51
C GLU A 478 -25.19 30.92 -15.43
N GLY A 479 -25.43 30.27 -14.29
CA GLY A 479 -26.60 29.42 -14.11
C GLY A 479 -26.49 28.53 -12.88
N PRO A 480 -26.92 28.99 -11.69
CA PRO A 480 -26.80 28.23 -10.44
C PRO A 480 -27.74 27.01 -10.38
N GLU A 481 -28.89 27.07 -11.05
CA GLU A 481 -29.94 26.04 -11.00
C GLU A 481 -29.70 24.88 -12.00
N ARG A 482 -28.75 25.02 -12.92
CA ARG A 482 -28.50 24.03 -13.98
C ARG A 482 -27.34 23.10 -13.65
N GLN A 483 -27.26 21.98 -14.37
CA GLN A 483 -26.16 21.02 -14.24
C GLN A 483 -25.09 21.27 -15.31
N TRP A 484 -23.85 21.45 -14.87
CA TRP A 484 -22.73 21.81 -15.72
C TRP A 484 -21.93 20.59 -16.14
N SER A 485 -21.46 20.59 -17.38
CA SER A 485 -20.44 19.61 -17.80
C SER A 485 -19.06 20.14 -17.44
N THR A 486 -18.14 19.25 -17.06
CA THR A 486 -16.76 19.69 -16.78
C THR A 486 -16.04 20.16 -18.03
N ALA A 487 -16.42 19.69 -19.23
CA ALA A 487 -15.89 20.18 -20.50
C ALA A 487 -16.21 21.67 -20.70
N GLU A 488 -17.48 22.04 -20.52
CA GLU A 488 -17.93 23.43 -20.55
C GLU A 488 -17.25 24.29 -19.47
N LEU A 489 -17.09 23.75 -18.26
CA LEU A 489 -16.38 24.49 -17.21
C LEU A 489 -14.90 24.70 -17.52
N VAL A 490 -14.22 23.78 -18.21
CA VAL A 490 -12.85 24.00 -18.68
C VAL A 490 -12.80 25.21 -19.61
N GLU A 491 -13.72 25.31 -20.56
CA GLU A 491 -13.79 26.45 -21.49
C GLU A 491 -14.02 27.77 -20.74
N VAL A 492 -14.97 27.80 -19.79
CA VAL A 492 -15.24 28.99 -18.97
C VAL A 492 -14.02 29.36 -18.13
N LEU A 493 -13.40 28.39 -17.44
CA LEU A 493 -12.24 28.63 -16.59
C LEU A 493 -11.00 29.05 -17.37
N ALA A 494 -10.84 28.59 -18.62
CA ALA A 494 -9.76 29.00 -19.50
C ALA A 494 -9.83 30.51 -19.86
N THR A 495 -11.03 31.10 -19.83
CA THR A 495 -11.18 32.57 -20.01
C THR A 495 -10.80 33.37 -18.76
N GLU A 496 -10.81 32.74 -17.58
CA GLU A 496 -10.53 33.40 -16.30
C GLU A 496 -9.09 33.20 -15.80
N CYS A 497 -8.43 32.13 -16.23
CA CYS A 497 -7.06 31.83 -15.85
C CYS A 497 -6.34 30.88 -16.82
N ASP A 498 -5.01 30.99 -16.85
CA ASP A 498 -4.15 30.06 -17.59
C ASP A 498 -4.20 28.67 -16.95
N LEU A 499 -4.88 27.73 -17.62
CA LEU A 499 -4.96 26.33 -17.18
C LEU A 499 -3.67 25.58 -17.59
N PRO A 500 -3.22 24.59 -16.80
CA PRO A 500 -2.09 23.76 -17.18
C PRO A 500 -2.44 22.86 -18.36
N GLU A 501 -1.44 22.46 -19.15
CA GLU A 501 -1.65 21.67 -20.39
C GLU A 501 -2.38 20.34 -20.16
N TRP A 502 -2.20 19.72 -19.00
CA TRP A 502 -2.88 18.47 -18.64
C TRP A 502 -4.35 18.66 -18.20
N MET A 503 -4.82 19.91 -18.05
CA MET A 503 -6.19 20.20 -17.62
C MET A 503 -7.19 19.90 -18.73
N ASN A 504 -8.15 19.01 -18.44
CA ASN A 504 -9.22 18.64 -19.35
C ASN A 504 -10.49 18.32 -18.54
N ALA A 505 -11.56 17.91 -19.24
CA ALA A 505 -12.84 17.60 -18.60
C ALA A 505 -12.74 16.50 -17.51
N TRP A 506 -11.88 15.50 -17.70
CA TRP A 506 -11.71 14.37 -16.77
C TRP A 506 -10.90 14.75 -15.55
N THR A 507 -9.78 15.46 -15.73
CA THR A 507 -8.94 15.93 -14.62
C THR A 507 -9.69 16.97 -13.79
N LEU A 508 -10.41 17.91 -14.42
CA LEU A 508 -11.30 18.84 -13.71
C LEU A 508 -12.41 18.08 -12.97
N GLY A 509 -13.06 17.11 -13.60
CA GLY A 509 -14.08 16.29 -12.94
C GLY A 509 -13.56 15.57 -11.69
N SER A 510 -12.35 15.01 -11.77
CA SER A 510 -11.68 14.36 -10.64
C SER A 510 -11.32 15.34 -9.52
N LEU A 511 -10.93 16.58 -9.86
CA LEU A 511 -10.70 17.66 -8.88
C LEU A 511 -12.00 18.08 -8.20
N LEU A 512 -13.05 18.37 -8.98
CA LEU A 512 -14.32 18.88 -8.46
C LEU A 512 -15.07 17.83 -7.64
N LYS A 513 -14.89 16.53 -7.92
CA LYS A 513 -15.42 15.43 -7.11
C LYS A 513 -14.97 15.49 -5.65
N ARG A 514 -13.83 16.12 -5.37
CA ARG A 514 -13.25 16.29 -4.02
C ARG A 514 -13.63 17.63 -3.37
N SER A 515 -14.35 18.48 -4.09
CA SER A 515 -14.78 19.78 -3.59
C SER A 515 -15.94 19.64 -2.61
N PRO A 516 -15.90 20.30 -1.43
CA PRO A 516 -17.07 20.41 -0.57
C PRO A 516 -18.09 21.45 -1.08
N GLU A 517 -17.68 22.31 -2.01
CA GLU A 517 -18.50 23.42 -2.53
C GLU A 517 -19.42 23.01 -3.69
N LEU A 518 -19.13 21.88 -4.34
CA LEU A 518 -19.82 21.42 -5.55
C LEU A 518 -20.20 19.95 -5.40
N VAL A 519 -21.31 19.58 -6.04
CA VAL A 519 -21.81 18.20 -6.04
C VAL A 519 -21.46 17.55 -7.37
N TYR A 520 -20.62 16.52 -7.34
CA TYR A 520 -20.31 15.72 -8.52
C TYR A 520 -21.36 14.63 -8.74
N LEU A 521 -22.11 14.75 -9.83
CA LEU A 521 -23.24 13.88 -10.18
C LEU A 521 -22.82 12.67 -11.05
N GLY A 522 -21.52 12.43 -11.19
CA GLY A 522 -20.96 11.37 -12.03
C GLY A 522 -20.96 11.71 -13.52
N ARG A 523 -20.10 11.02 -14.30
CA ARG A 523 -19.90 11.23 -15.75
C ARG A 523 -19.60 12.69 -16.12
N ASN A 524 -18.67 13.32 -15.41
CA ASN A 524 -18.20 14.68 -15.71
C ASN A 524 -19.33 15.73 -15.64
N VAL A 525 -20.21 15.57 -14.66
CA VAL A 525 -21.33 16.49 -14.39
C VAL A 525 -21.23 17.00 -12.96
N VAL A 526 -21.38 18.32 -12.79
CA VAL A 526 -21.36 19.00 -11.50
C VAL A 526 -22.53 19.97 -11.35
N ALA A 527 -22.93 20.23 -10.12
CA ALA A 527 -23.92 21.24 -9.76
C ALA A 527 -23.51 21.97 -8.47
N LEU A 528 -24.14 23.10 -8.16
CA LEU A 528 -23.99 23.72 -6.84
C LEU A 528 -24.59 22.81 -5.77
N ALA A 529 -23.95 22.79 -4.59
CA ALA A 529 -24.55 22.18 -3.42
C ALA A 529 -25.81 22.98 -3.00
N SER A 530 -26.94 22.28 -2.82
CA SER A 530 -28.16 22.91 -2.31
C SER A 530 -27.92 23.46 -0.91
N ARG A 531 -28.41 24.69 -0.63
CA ARG A 531 -28.27 25.34 0.69
C ARG A 531 -29.06 24.62 1.80
N GLU A 532 -30.03 23.79 1.44
CA GLU A 532 -30.77 22.95 2.39
C GLU A 532 -29.95 21.70 2.74
N GLY A 533 -29.31 21.77 3.92
CA GLY A 533 -29.06 20.66 4.83
C GLY A 533 -28.44 19.38 4.26
N THR A 534 -27.17 19.19 4.59
CA THR A 534 -26.53 17.98 5.15
C THR A 534 -27.34 16.66 5.30
N GLU A 535 -28.09 16.23 4.30
CA GLU A 535 -28.46 14.83 4.13
C GLU A 535 -27.51 14.22 3.11
N VAL A 536 -26.73 13.24 3.56
CA VAL A 536 -25.98 12.35 2.66
C VAL A 536 -27.02 11.56 1.88
N VAL A 537 -27.47 12.13 0.75
CA VAL A 537 -28.36 11.42 -0.17
C VAL A 537 -27.55 10.27 -0.74
N GLU A 538 -27.90 9.03 -0.39
CA GLU A 538 -27.17 7.83 -0.83
C GLU A 538 -27.13 7.67 -2.36
N ASP A 539 -27.96 8.40 -3.10
CA ASP A 539 -28.03 8.36 -4.57
C ASP A 539 -27.98 9.75 -5.22
N VAL A 540 -26.84 10.44 -5.08
CA VAL A 540 -26.57 11.71 -5.76
C VAL A 540 -26.57 11.58 -7.29
N GLU A 541 -26.20 10.42 -7.84
CA GLU A 541 -26.16 10.19 -9.28
C GLU A 541 -27.56 10.14 -9.92
N SER A 542 -28.58 9.67 -9.19
CA SER A 542 -29.98 9.66 -9.65
C SER A 542 -30.55 11.06 -9.93
N LYS A 543 -29.99 12.11 -9.29
CA LYS A 543 -30.39 13.50 -9.54
C LYS A 543 -29.81 14.07 -10.83
N ARG A 544 -28.92 13.35 -11.53
CA ARG A 544 -28.33 13.83 -12.78
C ARG A 544 -29.38 13.92 -13.88
N VAL A 545 -29.49 15.08 -14.51
CA VAL A 545 -30.31 15.28 -15.70
C VAL A 545 -29.71 14.51 -16.86
N HIS A 546 -30.46 13.54 -17.36
CA HIS A 546 -30.11 12.75 -18.53
C HIS A 546 -30.48 13.48 -19.81
N ILE A 547 -29.52 13.63 -20.73
CA ILE A 547 -29.66 14.42 -21.96
C ILE A 547 -30.85 13.99 -22.82
N GLY A 548 -31.04 12.67 -23.02
CA GLY A 548 -32.15 12.14 -23.83
C GLY A 548 -33.51 12.54 -23.28
N PRO A 549 -33.90 12.10 -22.06
CA PRO A 549 -35.16 12.49 -21.45
C PRO A 549 -35.39 14.01 -21.39
N ALA A 550 -34.37 14.79 -21.04
CA ALA A 550 -34.47 16.25 -21.00
C ALA A 550 -34.73 16.88 -22.37
N LEU A 551 -34.00 16.44 -23.41
CA LEU A 551 -34.21 16.92 -24.78
C LEU A 551 -35.59 16.53 -25.31
N GLU A 552 -36.07 15.33 -24.98
CA GLU A 552 -37.43 14.91 -25.32
C GLU A 552 -38.49 15.79 -24.65
N GLU A 553 -38.32 16.08 -23.36
CA GLU A 553 -39.21 16.99 -22.61
C GLU A 553 -39.24 18.40 -23.22
N ILE A 554 -38.08 18.95 -23.58
CA ILE A 554 -37.96 20.25 -24.26
C ILE A 554 -38.73 20.26 -25.59
N LEU A 555 -38.53 19.24 -26.44
CA LEU A 555 -39.24 19.12 -27.71
C LEU A 555 -40.75 18.91 -27.52
N ARG A 556 -41.17 18.19 -26.47
CA ARG A 556 -42.58 18.03 -26.10
C ARG A 556 -43.21 19.34 -25.65
N ALA A 557 -42.52 20.10 -24.80
CA ALA A 557 -42.98 21.40 -24.30
C ALA A 557 -43.09 22.44 -25.42
N HIS A 558 -42.18 22.40 -26.41
CA HIS A 558 -42.25 23.27 -27.59
C HIS A 558 -43.45 22.97 -28.50
N GLY A 559 -43.96 21.73 -28.47
CA GLY A 559 -45.16 21.33 -29.21
C GLY A 559 -44.96 20.96 -30.68
N GLY A 560 -43.73 20.96 -31.20
CA GLY A 560 -43.41 20.59 -32.58
C GLY A 560 -41.90 20.48 -32.85
N PRO A 561 -41.48 20.38 -34.12
CA PRO A 561 -40.07 20.46 -34.52
C PRO A 561 -39.42 21.76 -34.08
N MET A 562 -38.19 21.69 -33.58
CA MET A 562 -37.41 22.84 -33.13
C MET A 562 -36.11 22.92 -33.94
N PRO A 563 -35.60 24.12 -34.30
CA PRO A 563 -34.26 24.27 -34.88
C PRO A 563 -33.18 23.59 -34.01
N ASP A 564 -32.19 22.93 -34.64
CA ASP A 564 -31.16 22.16 -33.90
C ASP A 564 -30.41 23.02 -32.88
N ASP A 565 -30.05 24.26 -33.26
CA ASP A 565 -29.35 25.20 -32.39
C ASP A 565 -30.23 25.67 -31.21
N GLU A 566 -31.53 25.91 -31.44
CA GLU A 566 -32.48 26.30 -30.39
C GLU A 566 -32.70 25.16 -29.40
N ALA A 567 -32.82 23.92 -29.90
CA ALA A 567 -32.94 22.73 -29.06
C ALA A 567 -31.70 22.52 -28.20
N ARG A 568 -30.52 22.79 -28.76
CA ARG A 568 -29.27 22.75 -28.02
C ARG A 568 -29.19 23.83 -26.96
N GLU A 569 -29.57 25.07 -27.28
CA GLU A 569 -29.58 26.18 -26.33
C GLU A 569 -30.58 25.95 -25.19
N ALA A 570 -31.77 25.45 -25.50
CA ALA A 570 -32.77 25.07 -24.51
C ALA A 570 -32.26 23.98 -23.57
N LEU A 571 -31.56 22.96 -24.11
CA LEU A 571 -30.94 21.92 -23.29
C LEU A 571 -29.83 22.49 -22.42
N ALA A 572 -28.99 23.38 -22.95
CA ALA A 572 -27.88 24.00 -22.22
C ALA A 572 -28.35 24.80 -20.98
N LYS A 573 -29.59 25.33 -20.98
CA LYS A 573 -30.20 26.01 -19.82
C LYS A 573 -30.50 25.09 -18.65
N VAL A 574 -30.59 23.77 -18.88
CA VAL A 574 -30.86 22.76 -17.84
C VAL A 574 -29.62 21.89 -17.58
N ARG A 575 -28.91 21.52 -18.66
CA ARG A 575 -27.78 20.60 -18.64
C ARG A 575 -26.77 20.90 -19.75
N GLY A 576 -25.53 21.23 -19.38
CA GLY A 576 -24.44 21.44 -20.32
C GLY A 576 -24.12 20.22 -21.19
N VAL A 577 -23.85 20.41 -22.48
CA VAL A 577 -23.59 19.31 -23.42
C VAL A 577 -22.44 19.65 -24.37
N SER A 578 -21.46 18.77 -24.49
CA SER A 578 -20.36 18.91 -25.46
C SER A 578 -20.85 18.63 -26.88
N ASP A 579 -20.15 19.18 -27.88
CA ASP A 579 -20.46 18.97 -29.32
C ASP A 579 -20.60 17.50 -29.67
N ASN A 580 -19.64 16.68 -29.26
CA ASN A 580 -19.64 15.26 -29.57
C ASN A 580 -20.85 14.54 -28.94
N THR A 581 -21.17 14.89 -27.69
CA THR A 581 -22.33 14.31 -27.00
C THR A 581 -23.63 14.73 -27.68
N TRP A 582 -23.76 16.00 -28.07
CA TRP A 582 -24.90 16.53 -28.81
C TRP A 582 -25.08 15.78 -30.15
N ASN A 583 -24.01 15.69 -30.95
CA ASN A 583 -23.98 15.02 -32.25
C ASN A 583 -24.39 13.55 -32.16
N MET A 584 -23.96 12.83 -31.10
CA MET A 584 -24.33 11.44 -30.88
C MET A 584 -25.78 11.29 -30.38
N MET A 585 -26.20 12.12 -29.42
CA MET A 585 -27.49 11.94 -28.75
C MET A 585 -28.68 12.30 -29.63
N ARG A 586 -28.60 13.38 -30.42
CA ARG A 586 -29.69 13.80 -31.33
C ARG A 586 -29.98 12.80 -32.46
N MET A 587 -29.12 11.81 -32.64
CA MET A 587 -29.22 10.77 -33.67
C MET A 587 -29.84 9.47 -33.16
N LYS A 588 -30.20 9.40 -31.87
CA LYS A 588 -30.79 8.21 -31.23
C LYS A 588 -32.31 8.32 -31.16
N ARG A 589 -33.01 7.19 -31.04
CA ARG A 589 -34.44 7.20 -30.68
C ARG A 589 -34.64 7.96 -29.36
N PRO A 590 -35.70 8.80 -29.23
CA PRO A 590 -36.78 9.05 -30.20
C PRO A 590 -36.54 10.23 -31.15
N PHE A 591 -35.32 10.77 -31.27
CA PHE A 591 -35.05 11.99 -32.04
C PHE A 591 -34.95 11.74 -33.54
N LEU A 592 -35.35 12.75 -34.32
CA LEU A 592 -35.35 12.68 -35.77
C LEU A 592 -34.88 14.00 -36.37
N LEU A 593 -33.90 13.93 -37.28
CA LEU A 593 -33.44 15.08 -38.05
C LEU A 593 -34.36 15.29 -39.25
N LEU A 594 -35.02 16.45 -39.23
CA LEU A 594 -35.94 16.92 -40.24
C LEU A 594 -35.23 17.88 -41.20
N ASP A 595 -35.95 18.31 -42.23
CA ASP A 595 -35.47 19.32 -43.17
C ASP A 595 -35.35 20.71 -42.52
N GLY A 596 -34.61 21.59 -43.19
CA GLY A 596 -34.36 22.94 -42.68
C GLY A 596 -33.49 22.99 -41.42
N GLY A 597 -32.82 21.89 -41.06
CA GLY A 597 -31.97 21.85 -39.86
C GLY A 597 -32.77 21.76 -38.55
N THR A 598 -33.98 21.22 -38.59
CA THR A 598 -34.83 21.04 -37.40
C THR A 598 -34.71 19.63 -36.82
N LEU A 599 -34.98 19.52 -35.52
CA LEU A 599 -35.01 18.33 -34.71
C LEU A 599 -36.45 18.06 -34.24
N GLY A 600 -36.93 16.85 -34.43
CA GLY A 600 -38.26 16.41 -34.00
C GLY A 600 -38.24 15.09 -33.24
N LEU A 601 -39.42 14.60 -32.91
CA LEU A 601 -39.67 13.35 -32.21
C LEU A 601 -40.37 12.34 -33.13
N TYR A 602 -39.85 11.13 -33.19
CA TYR A 602 -40.53 9.98 -33.77
C TYR A 602 -41.57 9.40 -32.78
N PRO A 603 -42.78 9.04 -33.23
CA PRO A 603 -43.35 9.25 -34.56
C PRO A 603 -44.08 10.60 -34.73
N ARG A 604 -44.14 11.43 -33.67
CA ARG A 604 -44.93 12.68 -33.59
C ARG A 604 -44.75 13.60 -34.79
N ASP A 605 -43.50 13.88 -35.16
CA ASP A 605 -43.15 14.92 -36.13
C ASP A 605 -42.86 14.37 -37.53
N VAL A 606 -43.06 13.07 -37.75
CA VAL A 606 -42.85 12.47 -39.07
C VAL A 606 -44.11 12.63 -39.93
N PRO A 607 -44.01 13.23 -41.13
CA PRO A 607 -45.11 13.33 -42.09
C PRO A 607 -45.71 11.95 -42.40
N GLY A 608 -47.03 11.83 -42.24
CA GLY A 608 -47.76 10.57 -42.42
C GLY A 608 -47.57 9.54 -41.28
N GLY A 609 -46.83 9.90 -40.23
CA GLY A 609 -46.66 9.11 -39.00
C GLY A 609 -45.92 7.78 -39.20
N GLU A 610 -46.09 6.90 -38.22
CA GLU A 610 -45.46 5.58 -38.17
C GLU A 610 -45.83 4.71 -39.38
N ALA A 611 -47.11 4.65 -39.76
CA ALA A 611 -47.57 3.84 -40.88
C ALA A 611 -46.94 4.22 -42.24
N ARG A 612 -46.64 5.52 -42.46
CA ARG A 612 -45.89 5.94 -43.67
C ARG A 612 -44.42 5.60 -43.54
N SER A 613 -43.82 5.84 -42.37
CA SER A 613 -42.44 5.49 -42.07
C SER A 613 -42.16 4.00 -42.33
N ASP A 614 -43.04 3.11 -41.85
CA ASP A 614 -42.92 1.67 -42.04
C ASP A 614 -42.98 1.25 -43.51
N ARG A 615 -43.84 1.89 -44.31
CA ARG A 615 -43.94 1.62 -45.75
C ARG A 615 -42.68 2.07 -46.50
N VAL A 616 -42.18 3.27 -46.21
CA VAL A 616 -40.96 3.80 -46.86
C VAL A 616 -39.74 2.97 -46.46
N LEU A 617 -39.59 2.64 -45.17
CA LEU A 617 -38.50 1.79 -44.69
C LEU A 617 -38.66 0.34 -45.20
N GLY A 618 -39.88 -0.18 -45.31
CA GLY A 618 -40.15 -1.47 -45.94
C GLY A 618 -39.69 -1.51 -47.40
N ALA A 619 -40.05 -0.49 -48.19
CA ALA A 619 -39.60 -0.38 -49.57
C ALA A 619 -38.08 -0.23 -49.67
N LEU A 620 -37.45 0.52 -48.75
CA LEU A 620 -35.98 0.64 -48.70
C LEU A 620 -35.32 -0.70 -48.39
N TYR A 621 -35.88 -1.47 -47.45
CA TYR A 621 -35.40 -2.81 -47.13
C TYR A 621 -35.52 -3.74 -48.33
N GLU A 622 -36.68 -3.79 -48.98
CA GLU A 622 -36.92 -4.61 -50.17
C GLU A 622 -35.95 -4.25 -51.31
N TRP A 623 -35.71 -2.96 -51.53
CA TRP A 623 -34.76 -2.48 -52.52
C TRP A 623 -33.32 -2.94 -52.19
N LEU A 624 -32.85 -2.71 -50.96
CA LEU A 624 -31.50 -3.13 -50.54
C LEU A 624 -31.33 -4.65 -50.61
N HIS A 625 -32.37 -5.39 -50.25
CA HIS A 625 -32.38 -6.84 -50.32
C HIS A 625 -32.43 -7.37 -51.77
N ALA A 626 -33.13 -6.71 -52.68
CA ALA A 626 -33.17 -7.09 -54.09
C ALA A 626 -31.84 -6.78 -54.80
N GLU A 627 -31.31 -5.58 -54.57
CA GLU A 627 -30.10 -5.08 -55.23
C GLU A 627 -28.80 -5.64 -54.61
N GLN A 628 -28.85 -6.16 -53.39
CA GLN A 628 -27.72 -6.74 -52.64
C GLN A 628 -26.49 -5.82 -52.49
N ARG A 629 -26.65 -4.52 -52.74
CA ARG A 629 -25.67 -3.44 -52.58
C ARG A 629 -26.24 -2.34 -51.70
N GLY A 630 -25.37 -1.55 -51.08
CA GLY A 630 -25.81 -0.37 -50.33
C GLY A 630 -26.26 0.76 -51.24
N MET A 631 -27.04 1.68 -50.66
CA MET A 631 -27.50 2.90 -51.30
C MET A 631 -26.59 4.07 -50.92
N PRO A 632 -25.82 4.66 -51.85
CA PRO A 632 -25.02 5.84 -51.58
C PRO A 632 -25.89 7.05 -51.22
N GLY A 633 -25.35 7.98 -50.42
CA GLY A 633 -26.08 9.14 -49.91
C GLY A 633 -26.83 9.97 -50.97
N PRO A 634 -26.25 10.20 -52.17
CA PRO A 634 -26.92 10.90 -53.28
C PRO A 634 -28.05 10.10 -53.95
N GLU A 635 -27.98 8.76 -53.94
CA GLU A 635 -29.02 7.89 -54.52
C GLU A 635 -30.30 7.89 -53.68
N VAL A 636 -30.16 8.13 -52.36
CA VAL A 636 -31.32 8.28 -51.44
C VAL A 636 -32.32 9.31 -51.96
N GLY A 637 -31.85 10.39 -52.59
CA GLY A 637 -32.74 11.41 -53.16
C GLY A 637 -33.60 10.90 -54.32
N ARG A 638 -32.98 10.11 -55.22
CA ARG A 638 -33.69 9.49 -56.35
C ARG A 638 -34.69 8.46 -55.86
N PHE A 639 -34.27 7.61 -54.92
CA PHE A 639 -35.12 6.59 -54.32
C PHE A 639 -36.39 7.19 -53.68
N VAL A 640 -36.23 8.25 -52.88
CA VAL A 640 -37.38 8.97 -52.29
C VAL A 640 -38.32 9.53 -53.37
N THR A 641 -37.76 10.05 -54.47
CA THR A 641 -38.55 10.59 -55.58
C THR A 641 -39.32 9.49 -56.33
N GLU A 642 -38.69 8.33 -56.54
CA GLU A 642 -39.29 7.18 -57.23
C GLU A 642 -40.43 6.53 -56.43
N LEU A 643 -40.39 6.60 -55.10
CA LEU A 643 -41.47 6.12 -54.24
C LEU A 643 -42.77 6.93 -54.35
N GLY A 644 -42.72 8.15 -54.92
CA GLY A 644 -43.89 9.00 -55.15
C GLY A 644 -44.76 9.19 -53.89
N ASP A 645 -46.06 8.90 -54.02
CA ASP A 645 -47.06 9.06 -52.94
C ASP A 645 -46.72 8.26 -51.66
N VAL A 646 -45.95 7.17 -51.78
CA VAL A 646 -45.53 6.36 -50.62
C VAL A 646 -44.60 7.17 -49.71
N ALA A 647 -43.76 8.03 -50.30
CA ALA A 647 -42.80 8.88 -49.60
C ALA A 647 -43.26 10.35 -49.51
N GLU A 648 -44.55 10.64 -49.72
CA GLU A 648 -45.07 12.01 -49.66
C GLU A 648 -44.67 12.70 -48.34
N GLY A 649 -44.02 13.87 -48.45
CA GLY A 649 -43.52 14.64 -47.30
C GLY A 649 -42.27 14.07 -46.62
N ILE A 650 -41.77 12.89 -47.01
CA ILE A 650 -40.50 12.35 -46.54
C ILE A 650 -39.38 12.84 -47.43
N THR A 651 -38.35 13.42 -46.82
CA THR A 651 -37.21 13.97 -47.55
C THR A 651 -36.01 13.01 -47.46
N PRO A 652 -34.96 13.17 -48.28
CA PRO A 652 -33.79 12.30 -48.23
C PRO A 652 -33.06 12.35 -46.88
N ARG A 653 -33.06 13.51 -46.22
CA ARG A 653 -32.50 13.68 -44.87
C ARG A 653 -33.34 12.93 -43.84
N MET A 654 -34.67 13.04 -43.92
CA MET A 654 -35.60 12.34 -43.03
C MET A 654 -35.51 10.83 -43.20
N LEU A 655 -35.42 10.33 -44.43
CA LEU A 655 -35.23 8.90 -44.69
C LEU A 655 -33.94 8.38 -44.06
N ARG A 656 -32.82 9.11 -44.19
CA ARG A 656 -31.57 8.74 -43.49
C ARG A 656 -31.72 8.75 -41.97
N SER A 657 -32.44 9.72 -41.43
CA SER A 657 -32.69 9.78 -39.99
C SER A 657 -33.57 8.62 -39.51
N LEU A 658 -34.62 8.27 -40.25
CA LEU A 658 -35.50 7.13 -40.00
C LEU A 658 -34.74 5.80 -40.07
N ALA A 659 -33.94 5.60 -41.11
CA ALA A 659 -33.12 4.41 -41.27
C ALA A 659 -32.10 4.27 -40.14
N ARG A 660 -31.49 5.38 -39.68
CA ARG A 660 -30.51 5.37 -38.57
C ARG A 660 -31.10 4.88 -37.25
N ILE A 661 -32.37 5.21 -37.01
CA ILE A 661 -33.05 4.82 -35.78
C ILE A 661 -33.80 3.49 -35.90
N ASP A 662 -33.85 2.87 -37.09
CA ASP A 662 -34.48 1.57 -37.32
C ASP A 662 -33.43 0.46 -37.31
N GLY A 663 -33.69 -0.60 -36.54
CA GLY A 663 -32.72 -1.69 -36.32
C GLY A 663 -32.42 -2.54 -37.55
N ARG A 664 -33.18 -2.40 -38.65
CA ARG A 664 -32.94 -3.13 -39.90
C ARG A 664 -31.79 -2.56 -40.73
N PHE A 665 -31.36 -1.33 -40.46
CA PHE A 665 -30.39 -0.63 -41.30
C PHE A 665 -29.12 -0.26 -40.56
N ARG A 666 -28.04 -0.08 -41.32
CA ARG A 666 -26.80 0.52 -40.86
C ARG A 666 -26.41 1.65 -41.81
N LEU A 667 -25.83 2.71 -41.26
CA LEU A 667 -25.40 3.88 -42.04
C LEU A 667 -23.90 4.10 -41.92
N SER A 668 -23.28 4.54 -43.02
CA SER A 668 -21.91 5.06 -43.00
C SER A 668 -21.86 6.50 -42.45
N VAL A 669 -20.65 7.01 -42.26
CA VAL A 669 -20.41 8.44 -41.94
C VAL A 669 -20.88 9.35 -43.08
N SER A 670 -20.69 8.93 -44.33
CA SER A 670 -21.17 9.66 -45.53
C SER A 670 -22.69 9.60 -45.72
N GLY A 671 -23.41 8.86 -44.88
CA GLY A 671 -24.87 8.73 -44.95
C GLY A 671 -25.37 7.75 -45.99
N ALA A 672 -24.51 6.85 -46.49
CA ALA A 672 -24.93 5.69 -47.25
C ALA A 672 -25.71 4.71 -46.35
N ILE A 673 -26.68 4.00 -46.92
CA ILE A 673 -27.58 3.10 -46.19
C ILE A 673 -27.38 1.66 -46.67
N GLY A 674 -27.23 0.74 -45.74
CA GLY A 674 -27.20 -0.71 -45.98
C GLY A 674 -28.02 -1.45 -44.95
N LEU A 675 -28.10 -2.78 -45.06
CA LEU A 675 -28.79 -3.62 -44.08
C LEU A 675 -27.91 -3.88 -42.86
N ALA A 676 -28.52 -3.92 -41.68
CA ALA A 676 -27.81 -4.17 -40.42
C ALA A 676 -27.18 -5.57 -40.35
N GLU A 677 -27.77 -6.55 -41.02
CA GLU A 677 -27.28 -7.94 -41.11
C GLU A 677 -26.04 -8.11 -41.98
N TRP A 678 -25.70 -7.11 -42.81
CA TRP A 678 -24.51 -7.16 -43.64
C TRP A 678 -23.25 -6.81 -42.85
N ASP A 679 -22.12 -7.41 -43.22
CA ASP A 679 -20.81 -7.11 -42.63
C ASP A 679 -20.38 -5.64 -42.80
N SER A 680 -20.83 -5.00 -43.89
CA SER A 680 -20.62 -3.58 -44.19
C SER A 680 -21.85 -2.93 -44.83
N VAL A 681 -21.79 -1.61 -45.07
CA VAL A 681 -22.86 -0.88 -45.79
C VAL A 681 -22.98 -1.34 -47.26
N ARG A 682 -21.97 -2.05 -47.80
CA ARG A 682 -21.87 -2.47 -49.21
C ARG A 682 -21.98 -1.31 -50.22
N VAL A 683 -21.51 -0.14 -49.84
CA VAL A 683 -21.14 0.95 -50.76
C VAL A 683 -19.63 1.04 -50.74
N PRO A 684 -18.93 0.85 -51.88
CA PRO A 684 -17.48 0.93 -51.90
C PRO A 684 -17.03 2.35 -51.54
N THR A 685 -15.91 2.46 -50.84
CA THR A 685 -15.22 3.74 -50.67
C THR A 685 -14.68 4.22 -52.01
N GLN A 686 -14.32 5.50 -52.11
CA GLN A 686 -13.67 6.01 -53.32
C GLN A 686 -12.36 5.26 -53.63
N ALA A 687 -11.67 4.77 -52.60
CA ALA A 687 -10.43 3.99 -52.72
C ALA A 687 -10.72 2.58 -53.28
N GLU A 688 -11.65 1.84 -52.67
CA GLU A 688 -12.06 0.51 -53.14
C GLU A 688 -12.61 0.56 -54.59
N ALA A 689 -13.37 1.61 -54.93
CA ALA A 689 -13.86 1.81 -56.29
C ALA A 689 -12.72 2.11 -57.29
N LEU A 690 -11.68 2.84 -56.87
CA LEU A 690 -10.50 3.09 -57.72
C LEU A 690 -9.65 1.82 -57.90
N GLU A 691 -9.48 1.03 -56.84
CA GLU A 691 -8.74 -0.24 -56.90
C GLU A 691 -9.40 -1.21 -57.87
N ALA A 692 -10.72 -1.39 -57.76
CA ALA A 692 -11.49 -2.25 -58.66
C ALA A 692 -11.33 -1.83 -60.13
N LEU A 693 -11.43 -0.52 -60.43
CA LEU A 693 -11.22 0.00 -61.78
C LEU A 693 -9.80 -0.29 -62.27
N LEU A 694 -8.79 -0.09 -61.41
CA LEU A 694 -7.40 -0.39 -61.77
C LEU A 694 -7.18 -1.88 -62.01
N ASP A 695 -7.83 -2.78 -61.25
CA ASP A 695 -7.76 -4.22 -61.48
C ASP A 695 -8.41 -4.61 -62.81
N GLU A 696 -9.59 -4.09 -63.11
CA GLU A 696 -10.27 -4.28 -64.41
C GLU A 696 -9.46 -3.72 -65.58
N GLY A 697 -8.79 -2.57 -65.37
CA GLY A 697 -7.92 -1.91 -66.34
C GLY A 697 -6.52 -2.49 -66.44
N SER A 698 -6.22 -3.66 -65.85
CA SER A 698 -4.88 -4.28 -65.84
C SER A 698 -3.79 -3.31 -65.35
N GLY A 699 -4.11 -2.53 -64.32
CA GLY A 699 -3.24 -1.54 -63.71
C GLY A 699 -3.24 -0.17 -64.37
N SER A 700 -4.13 0.13 -65.33
CA SER A 700 -4.21 1.47 -65.94
C SER A 700 -5.65 1.83 -66.36
N VAL A 701 -6.15 3.00 -65.93
CA VAL A 701 -7.50 3.50 -66.28
C VAL A 701 -7.46 4.98 -66.60
N ALA A 702 -8.22 5.43 -67.61
CA ALA A 702 -8.34 6.85 -67.93
C ALA A 702 -8.97 7.66 -66.77
N VAL A 703 -8.43 8.84 -66.48
CA VAL A 703 -8.90 9.74 -65.42
C VAL A 703 -10.40 10.04 -65.54
N GLU A 704 -10.90 10.22 -66.76
CA GLU A 704 -12.33 10.50 -66.97
C GLU A 704 -13.20 9.28 -66.68
N THR A 705 -12.72 8.07 -67.01
CA THR A 705 -13.36 6.80 -66.63
C THR A 705 -13.36 6.62 -65.11
N VAL A 706 -12.25 6.94 -64.43
CA VAL A 706 -12.17 6.91 -62.96
C VAL A 706 -13.21 7.86 -62.35
N ARG A 707 -13.24 9.11 -62.80
CA ARG A 707 -14.14 10.13 -62.23
C ARG A 707 -15.61 9.79 -62.48
N ALA A 708 -15.96 9.27 -63.65
CA ALA A 708 -17.33 8.85 -63.97
C ALA A 708 -17.77 7.62 -63.14
N ASN A 709 -16.92 6.60 -63.03
CA ASN A 709 -17.27 5.35 -62.33
C ASN A 709 -17.23 5.51 -60.81
N ILE A 710 -16.30 6.27 -60.23
CA ILE A 710 -16.30 6.58 -58.79
C ILE A 710 -17.53 7.39 -58.42
N CYS A 711 -17.92 8.37 -59.25
CA CYS A 711 -19.16 9.11 -59.06
C CYS A 711 -20.38 8.19 -59.10
N THR A 712 -20.37 7.19 -59.98
CA THR A 712 -21.47 6.20 -60.09
C THR A 712 -21.49 5.25 -58.89
N ALA A 713 -20.33 4.74 -58.44
CA ALA A 713 -20.20 3.74 -57.39
C ALA A 713 -20.39 4.32 -55.98
N THR A 714 -19.94 5.55 -55.76
CA THR A 714 -19.96 6.21 -54.43
C THR A 714 -21.03 7.32 -54.34
N GLY A 715 -21.61 7.71 -55.48
CA GLY A 715 -22.54 8.83 -55.60
C GLY A 715 -21.88 10.21 -55.60
N GLU A 716 -20.60 10.32 -55.24
CA GLU A 716 -19.91 11.61 -55.05
C GLU A 716 -19.00 11.95 -56.24
N PRO A 717 -19.08 13.18 -56.79
CA PRO A 717 -18.19 13.59 -57.86
C PRO A 717 -16.77 13.71 -57.34
N LEU A 718 -15.81 13.04 -57.99
CA LEU A 718 -14.39 13.13 -57.63
C LEU A 718 -13.72 14.31 -58.34
N PRO A 719 -13.34 15.39 -57.63
CA PRO A 719 -12.58 16.49 -58.20
C PRO A 719 -11.18 16.03 -58.61
N ARG A 720 -10.64 16.59 -59.70
CA ARG A 720 -9.29 16.22 -60.19
C ARG A 720 -8.20 16.51 -59.14
N SER A 721 -8.40 17.49 -58.27
CA SER A 721 -7.50 17.80 -57.15
C SER A 721 -7.44 16.71 -56.08
N GLN A 722 -8.54 15.99 -55.85
CA GLN A 722 -8.61 14.91 -54.86
C GLN A 722 -8.16 13.55 -55.43
N LEU A 723 -8.27 13.39 -56.76
CA LEU A 723 -7.86 12.17 -57.45
C LEU A 723 -6.37 11.82 -57.25
N VAL A 724 -5.50 12.83 -57.08
CA VAL A 724 -4.07 12.59 -56.83
C VAL A 724 -3.86 11.89 -55.50
N ASN A 725 -4.44 12.42 -54.43
CA ASN A 725 -4.33 11.84 -53.08
C ASN A 725 -5.04 10.48 -53.01
N LEU A 726 -6.18 10.35 -53.70
CA LEU A 726 -6.90 9.08 -53.77
C LEU A 726 -6.08 8.01 -54.50
N ALA A 727 -5.46 8.33 -55.64
CA ALA A 727 -4.59 7.41 -56.36
C ALA A 727 -3.38 7.00 -55.51
N ILE A 728 -2.79 7.93 -54.75
CA ILE A 728 -1.71 7.62 -53.81
C ILE A 728 -2.18 6.64 -52.73
N SER A 729 -3.37 6.85 -52.17
CA SER A 729 -3.91 6.00 -51.10
C SER A 729 -4.12 4.53 -51.50
N VAL A 730 -4.20 4.25 -52.81
CA VAL A 730 -4.40 2.89 -53.38
C VAL A 730 -3.17 2.37 -54.14
N GLY A 731 -1.99 2.95 -53.89
CA GLY A 731 -0.75 2.50 -54.54
C GLY A 731 -0.66 2.80 -56.05
N ALA A 732 -1.45 3.75 -56.55
CA ALA A 732 -1.44 4.21 -57.93
C ALA A 732 -0.85 5.63 -58.06
N ARG A 733 -0.71 6.10 -59.30
CA ARG A 733 -0.36 7.49 -59.59
C ARG A 733 -1.14 8.03 -60.78
N VAL A 734 -1.41 9.32 -60.76
CA VAL A 734 -1.97 10.03 -61.93
C VAL A 734 -0.82 10.39 -62.88
N ALA A 735 -0.85 9.87 -64.10
CA ALA A 735 0.12 10.10 -65.16
C ALA A 735 -0.58 10.78 -66.36
N GLY A 736 -0.66 12.11 -66.35
CA GLY A 736 -1.42 12.85 -67.36
C GLY A 736 -2.92 12.61 -67.22
N ASP A 737 -3.53 11.98 -68.24
CA ASP A 737 -4.96 11.64 -68.29
C ASP A 737 -5.26 10.16 -67.98
N VAL A 738 -4.30 9.42 -67.45
CA VAL A 738 -4.49 8.04 -66.96
C VAL A 738 -4.03 7.91 -65.51
N VAL A 739 -4.72 7.07 -64.74
CA VAL A 739 -4.32 6.60 -63.42
C VAL A 739 -3.72 5.22 -63.60
N VAL A 740 -2.49 5.02 -63.12
CA VAL A 740 -1.73 3.79 -63.35
C VAL A 740 -1.31 3.21 -61.99
N ARG A 741 -1.67 1.96 -61.74
CA ARG A 741 -1.22 1.14 -60.62
C ARG A 741 0.29 0.99 -60.75
N LYS A 742 1.02 1.20 -59.66
CA LYS A 742 2.47 0.96 -59.67
C LYS A 742 2.66 -0.55 -59.86
N THR A 743 3.22 -0.98 -60.98
CA THR A 743 3.59 -2.38 -61.20
C THR A 743 4.72 -2.73 -60.24
N GLU A 744 4.49 -3.69 -59.35
CA GLU A 744 5.55 -4.33 -58.58
C GLU A 744 6.43 -5.15 -59.53
N THR A 745 7.52 -4.55 -60.00
CA THR A 745 8.76 -5.34 -60.09
C THR A 745 9.13 -5.71 -58.67
N ALA A 746 9.39 -6.99 -58.42
CA ALA A 746 10.02 -7.47 -57.20
C ALA A 746 11.35 -6.71 -56.95
N LYS A 747 11.22 -5.62 -56.21
CA LYS A 747 12.21 -4.80 -55.55
C LYS A 747 11.42 -4.06 -54.49
N VAL A 748 11.66 -4.40 -53.23
CA VAL A 748 11.14 -3.65 -52.07
C VAL A 748 11.35 -2.17 -52.37
N THR A 749 10.27 -1.45 -52.67
CA THR A 749 10.38 -0.02 -52.94
C THR A 749 10.46 0.62 -51.57
N ARG A 750 11.69 0.92 -51.14
CA ARG A 750 11.99 1.61 -49.88
C ARG A 750 11.10 2.85 -49.77
N SER A 751 10.47 3.06 -48.62
CA SER A 751 9.58 4.22 -48.37
C SER A 751 10.28 5.55 -48.62
N GLU A 752 9.49 6.62 -48.86
CA GLU A 752 9.99 7.98 -49.04
C GLU A 752 10.82 8.45 -47.83
N LEU A 753 10.51 7.96 -46.64
CA LEU A 753 11.28 8.20 -45.41
C LEU A 753 12.69 7.60 -45.51
N VAL A 754 12.79 6.34 -45.97
CA VAL A 754 14.07 5.64 -46.17
C VAL A 754 14.86 6.30 -47.29
N THR A 755 14.18 6.60 -48.40
CA THR A 755 14.79 7.28 -49.54
C THR A 755 15.37 8.63 -49.12
N ARG A 756 14.65 9.43 -48.31
CA ARG A 756 15.12 10.73 -47.81
C ARG A 756 16.30 10.60 -46.84
N ALA A 757 16.29 9.60 -45.96
CA ALA A 757 17.39 9.36 -45.03
C ALA A 757 18.67 8.92 -45.77
N VAL A 758 18.54 8.00 -46.73
CA VAL A 758 19.67 7.41 -47.45
C VAL A 758 20.25 8.33 -48.52
N THR A 759 19.42 9.05 -49.29
CA THR A 759 19.89 9.99 -50.33
C THR A 759 20.65 11.20 -49.78
N ALA A 760 20.54 11.47 -48.47
CA ALA A 760 21.25 12.54 -47.79
C ALA A 760 22.62 12.11 -47.23
N LEU A 761 22.98 10.82 -47.34
CA LEU A 761 24.27 10.28 -46.90
C LEU A 761 25.30 10.31 -48.05
N PRO A 762 26.60 10.42 -47.74
CA PRO A 762 27.66 10.22 -48.74
C PRO A 762 27.55 8.86 -49.43
N GLU A 763 27.97 8.75 -50.69
CA GLU A 763 27.76 7.54 -51.50
C GLU A 763 28.30 6.25 -50.86
N ARG A 764 29.47 6.32 -50.20
CA ARG A 764 30.08 5.18 -49.50
C ARG A 764 29.30 4.78 -48.24
N THR A 765 28.93 5.75 -47.42
CA THR A 765 28.10 5.61 -46.21
C THR A 765 26.72 5.04 -46.57
N ALA A 766 26.10 5.55 -47.63
CA ALA A 766 24.81 5.09 -48.14
C ALA A 766 24.86 3.60 -48.54
N GLN A 767 25.90 3.14 -49.24
CA GLN A 767 26.03 1.73 -49.63
C GLN A 767 26.13 0.79 -48.42
N VAL A 768 26.87 1.17 -47.38
CA VAL A 768 26.98 0.39 -46.13
C VAL A 768 25.65 0.41 -45.38
N PHE A 769 25.04 1.59 -45.25
CA PHE A 769 23.75 1.77 -44.57
C PHE A 769 22.63 0.99 -45.27
N GLU A 770 22.58 0.98 -46.60
CA GLU A 770 21.60 0.22 -47.38
C GLU A 770 21.73 -1.29 -47.20
N ARG A 771 22.96 -1.82 -47.12
CA ARG A 771 23.22 -3.23 -46.82
C ARG A 771 22.74 -3.60 -45.42
N LEU A 772 23.08 -2.79 -44.42
CA LEU A 772 22.61 -2.99 -43.03
C LEU A 772 21.09 -2.84 -42.90
N LEU A 773 20.47 -1.97 -43.70
CA LEU A 773 19.02 -1.86 -43.75
C LEU A 773 18.36 -3.14 -44.24
N ASP A 774 18.89 -3.75 -45.29
CA ASP A 774 18.39 -5.02 -45.80
C ASP A 774 18.60 -6.16 -44.79
N GLU A 775 19.71 -6.16 -44.05
CA GLU A 775 19.97 -7.11 -42.96
C GLU A 775 19.01 -6.93 -41.78
N VAL A 776 18.78 -5.70 -41.32
CA VAL A 776 17.83 -5.38 -40.25
C VAL A 776 16.40 -5.79 -40.64
N LEU A 777 16.01 -5.57 -41.90
CA LEU A 777 14.70 -5.99 -42.42
C LEU A 777 14.58 -7.51 -42.57
N ALA A 778 15.69 -8.22 -42.80
CA ALA A 778 15.73 -9.67 -42.94
C ALA A 778 15.80 -10.42 -41.58
N GLN A 779 16.08 -9.73 -40.47
CA GLN A 779 16.17 -10.35 -39.14
C GLN A 779 14.77 -10.69 -38.58
N PRO A 780 14.43 -11.99 -38.39
CA PRO A 780 13.11 -12.39 -37.89
C PRO A 780 12.92 -12.11 -36.39
N THR A 781 14.00 -11.92 -35.64
CA THR A 781 13.96 -11.59 -34.21
C THR A 781 15.08 -10.61 -33.90
N PRO A 782 14.78 -9.31 -33.67
CA PRO A 782 15.81 -8.30 -33.41
C PRO A 782 16.43 -8.50 -32.01
N PRO A 783 17.68 -8.05 -31.80
CA PRO A 783 18.31 -8.08 -30.48
C PRO A 783 17.52 -7.23 -29.48
N SER A 784 17.58 -7.62 -28.19
CA SER A 784 16.91 -6.86 -27.12
C SER A 784 17.59 -5.51 -26.92
N ALA A 785 16.82 -4.49 -26.50
CA ALA A 785 17.39 -3.16 -26.24
C ALA A 785 18.53 -3.20 -25.21
N ALA A 786 18.45 -4.10 -24.22
CA ALA A 786 19.52 -4.31 -23.25
C ALA A 786 20.80 -4.90 -23.86
N SER A 787 20.68 -5.77 -24.87
CA SER A 787 21.84 -6.29 -25.62
C SER A 787 22.52 -5.18 -26.41
N VAL A 788 21.72 -4.39 -27.13
CA VAL A 788 22.21 -3.27 -27.93
C VAL A 788 22.87 -2.19 -27.06
N GLU A 789 22.32 -1.90 -25.89
CA GLU A 789 22.92 -0.97 -24.93
C GLU A 789 24.27 -1.47 -24.40
N ALA A 790 24.40 -2.77 -24.12
CA ALA A 790 25.66 -3.36 -23.68
C ALA A 790 26.74 -3.31 -24.76
N GLU A 791 26.37 -3.55 -26.03
CA GLU A 791 27.27 -3.43 -27.18
C GLU A 791 27.73 -1.99 -27.42
N LEU A 792 26.82 -1.01 -27.27
CA LEU A 792 27.12 0.41 -27.40
C LEU A 792 28.10 0.90 -26.31
N GLU A 793 27.94 0.45 -25.07
CA GLU A 793 28.90 0.76 -24.00
C GLU A 793 30.27 0.09 -24.24
N ALA A 794 30.29 -1.13 -24.75
CA ALA A 794 31.54 -1.81 -25.12
C ALA A 794 32.28 -1.08 -26.24
N TRP A 795 31.55 -0.62 -27.27
CA TRP A 795 32.09 0.21 -28.35
C TRP A 795 32.68 1.53 -27.83
N ALA A 796 31.94 2.26 -26.99
CA ALA A 796 32.40 3.52 -26.41
C ALA A 796 33.63 3.34 -25.51
N ALA A 797 33.66 2.27 -24.70
CA ALA A 797 34.81 1.94 -23.87
C ALA A 797 36.06 1.62 -24.70
N ASN A 798 35.89 0.96 -25.84
CA ASN A 798 36.99 0.65 -26.76
C ASN A 798 37.62 1.93 -27.34
N LEU A 799 36.79 2.87 -27.82
CA LEU A 799 37.29 4.16 -28.34
C LEU A 799 37.96 5.01 -27.27
N ARG A 800 37.40 5.07 -26.05
CA ARG A 800 38.04 5.76 -24.90
C ARG A 800 39.42 5.18 -24.59
N SER A 801 39.57 3.87 -24.68
CA SER A 801 40.86 3.19 -24.47
C SER A 801 41.89 3.62 -25.53
N HIS A 802 41.51 3.64 -26.81
CA HIS A 802 42.41 4.02 -27.90
C HIS A 802 42.74 5.52 -27.91
N ALA A 803 41.79 6.39 -27.55
CA ALA A 803 42.02 7.82 -27.35
C ALA A 803 43.09 8.11 -26.29
N ALA A 804 43.17 7.25 -25.26
CA ALA A 804 44.14 7.38 -24.18
C ALA A 804 45.52 6.78 -24.51
N THR A 805 45.63 5.88 -25.49
CA THR A 805 46.89 5.17 -25.79
C THR A 805 47.51 5.59 -27.12
N ASP A 806 46.82 5.35 -28.23
CA ASP A 806 47.45 5.29 -29.56
C ASP A 806 46.75 6.15 -30.63
N CYS A 807 45.58 6.73 -30.34
CA CYS A 807 44.77 7.52 -31.27
C CYS A 807 44.23 8.82 -30.62
N PRO A 808 45.10 9.77 -30.26
CA PRO A 808 44.71 10.98 -29.49
C PRO A 808 43.82 11.96 -30.28
N HIS A 809 43.64 11.75 -31.59
CA HIS A 809 42.72 12.52 -32.44
C HIS A 809 41.26 12.08 -32.32
N ILE A 810 40.96 11.02 -31.56
CA ILE A 810 39.59 10.65 -31.23
C ILE A 810 39.08 11.60 -30.15
N GLU A 811 38.13 12.45 -30.52
CA GLU A 811 37.52 13.42 -29.61
C GLU A 811 36.49 12.70 -28.72
N LEU A 812 36.75 12.64 -27.40
CA LEU A 812 35.87 11.94 -26.45
C LEU A 812 34.46 12.54 -26.39
N ASP A 813 34.33 13.84 -26.66
CA ASP A 813 33.04 14.53 -26.74
C ASP A 813 32.24 14.08 -27.97
N GLN A 814 32.91 13.78 -29.09
CA GLN A 814 32.28 13.22 -30.28
C GLN A 814 31.75 11.80 -30.01
N VAL A 815 32.55 10.96 -29.33
CA VAL A 815 32.12 9.62 -28.89
C VAL A 815 30.90 9.71 -27.96
N ALA A 816 30.92 10.65 -27.01
CA ALA A 816 29.78 10.87 -26.12
C ALA A 816 28.51 11.33 -26.86
N GLY A 817 28.66 12.18 -27.89
CA GLY A 817 27.59 12.63 -28.77
C GLY A 817 26.95 11.48 -29.55
N ILE A 818 27.76 10.60 -30.13
CA ILE A 818 27.30 9.42 -30.88
C ILE A 818 26.53 8.46 -29.96
N VAL A 819 27.06 8.14 -28.78
CA VAL A 819 26.37 7.29 -27.79
C VAL A 819 25.04 7.92 -27.37
N LYS A 820 25.01 9.24 -27.14
CA LYS A 820 23.78 9.97 -26.80
C LYS A 820 22.74 9.86 -27.92
N GLY A 821 23.15 10.05 -29.18
CA GLY A 821 22.27 9.93 -30.34
C GLY A 821 21.71 8.53 -30.53
N ALA A 822 22.56 7.50 -30.43
CA ALA A 822 22.14 6.11 -30.51
C ALA A 822 21.13 5.74 -29.39
N ARG A 823 21.34 6.21 -28.16
CA ARG A 823 20.41 6.03 -27.03
C ARG A 823 19.06 6.71 -27.21
N VAL A 824 19.03 7.88 -27.87
CA VAL A 824 17.77 8.56 -28.20
C VAL A 824 16.97 7.69 -29.18
N LEU A 825 17.60 7.19 -30.25
CA LEU A 825 16.94 6.29 -31.19
C LEU A 825 16.52 4.97 -30.54
N LEU A 826 17.35 4.40 -29.65
CA LEU A 826 17.06 3.15 -28.93
C LEU A 826 15.80 3.27 -28.07
N ARG A 827 15.63 4.39 -27.33
CA ARG A 827 14.44 4.67 -26.51
C ARG A 827 13.17 4.90 -27.34
N MET A 828 13.32 5.37 -28.58
CA MET A 828 12.19 5.61 -29.47
C MET A 828 11.71 4.33 -30.17
N LEU A 829 12.49 3.25 -30.19
CA LEU A 829 12.19 2.06 -30.99
C LEU A 829 10.79 1.48 -30.74
N ASP A 830 10.27 1.52 -29.52
CA ASP A 830 8.96 0.97 -29.18
C ASP A 830 7.81 1.83 -29.71
N ALA A 831 8.03 3.13 -29.89
CA ALA A 831 7.06 4.07 -30.46
C ALA A 831 7.13 4.18 -32.00
N LEU A 832 8.17 3.60 -32.62
CA LEU A 832 8.36 3.61 -34.07
C LEU A 832 7.80 2.33 -34.71
N GLU A 833 7.17 2.49 -35.88
CA GLU A 833 6.62 1.40 -36.68
C GLU A 833 7.20 1.40 -38.11
N GLY A 834 7.15 0.24 -38.78
CA GLY A 834 7.57 0.09 -40.18
C GLY A 834 8.97 0.63 -40.47
N ASP A 835 9.10 1.42 -41.53
CA ASP A 835 10.36 1.98 -42.00
C ASP A 835 11.04 2.91 -41.01
N ALA A 836 10.28 3.60 -40.15
CA ALA A 836 10.83 4.48 -39.13
C ALA A 836 11.60 3.67 -38.06
N LYS A 837 11.03 2.53 -37.68
CA LYS A 837 11.69 1.57 -36.77
C LYS A 837 12.90 0.91 -37.41
N ALA A 838 12.79 0.57 -38.70
CA ALA A 838 13.90 -0.01 -39.47
C ALA A 838 15.07 0.97 -39.57
N LEU A 839 14.83 2.24 -39.92
CA LEU A 839 15.87 3.28 -39.99
C LEU A 839 16.57 3.53 -38.65
N ALA A 840 15.81 3.62 -37.56
CA ALA A 840 16.40 3.80 -36.22
C ALA A 840 17.29 2.62 -35.84
N ARG A 841 16.87 1.38 -36.14
CA ARG A 841 17.68 0.18 -35.92
C ARG A 841 18.91 0.13 -36.81
N THR A 842 18.79 0.49 -38.08
CA THR A 842 19.92 0.53 -39.01
C THR A 842 20.93 1.59 -38.61
N ALA A 843 20.51 2.74 -38.11
CA ALA A 843 21.43 3.77 -37.61
C ALA A 843 22.24 3.29 -36.40
N ILE A 844 21.59 2.60 -35.45
CA ILE A 844 22.28 2.01 -34.31
C ILE A 844 23.20 0.87 -34.76
N ALA A 845 22.73 0.01 -35.67
CA ALA A 845 23.53 -1.06 -36.24
C ALA A 845 24.73 -0.53 -37.03
N TYR A 846 24.61 0.64 -37.67
CA TYR A 846 25.71 1.30 -38.39
C TYR A 846 26.85 1.66 -37.44
N VAL A 847 26.52 2.32 -36.31
CA VAL A 847 27.49 2.66 -35.25
C VAL A 847 28.17 1.42 -34.66
N LEU A 848 27.44 0.30 -34.60
CA LEU A 848 27.95 -0.97 -34.06
C LEU A 848 28.58 -1.88 -35.11
N CYS A 849 28.52 -1.53 -36.40
CA CYS A 849 28.96 -2.38 -37.50
C CYS A 849 30.49 -2.34 -37.59
N THR A 850 31.14 -3.25 -36.88
CA THR A 850 32.60 -3.42 -36.89
C THR A 850 33.10 -4.12 -38.17
N ASP A 851 32.99 -3.45 -39.31
CA ASP A 851 33.82 -3.74 -40.49
C ASP A 851 34.94 -2.69 -40.54
N ASP A 852 36.10 -3.09 -39.97
CA ASP A 852 37.37 -2.37 -39.73
C ASP A 852 37.39 -1.36 -38.58
N ALA A 853 37.77 -1.83 -37.39
CA ALA A 853 38.22 -1.00 -36.26
C ALA A 853 39.32 0.01 -36.65
N ASP A 854 40.03 -0.20 -37.76
CA ASP A 854 41.02 0.73 -38.28
C ASP A 854 40.40 2.02 -38.89
N THR A 855 39.11 2.01 -39.26
CA THR A 855 38.43 3.16 -39.88
C THR A 855 37.98 4.18 -38.83
N ASP A 856 37.33 3.72 -37.76
CA ASP A 856 36.86 4.57 -36.65
C ASP A 856 38.04 5.16 -35.85
N LEU A 857 39.18 4.45 -35.85
CA LEU A 857 40.42 4.89 -35.22
C LEU A 857 41.24 5.85 -36.11
N ALA A 858 40.82 6.13 -37.35
CA ALA A 858 41.47 7.10 -38.23
C ALA A 858 41.04 8.55 -37.93
N VAL A 859 41.79 9.53 -38.44
CA VAL A 859 41.43 10.95 -38.31
C VAL A 859 40.13 11.22 -39.06
N GLY A 860 39.09 11.67 -38.35
CA GLY A 860 37.74 11.87 -38.89
C GLY A 860 36.94 10.58 -39.08
N GLY A 861 37.37 9.46 -38.49
CA GLY A 861 36.70 8.16 -38.62
C GLY A 861 35.25 8.13 -38.11
N LEU A 862 34.93 8.98 -37.13
CA LEU A 862 33.61 9.04 -36.47
C LEU A 862 32.64 10.03 -37.14
N ASP A 863 33.08 10.78 -38.15
CA ASP A 863 32.27 11.81 -38.80
C ASP A 863 31.07 11.19 -39.55
N ASP A 864 31.24 9.98 -40.08
CA ASP A 864 30.19 9.24 -40.78
C ASP A 864 29.11 8.72 -39.82
N ASP A 865 29.48 8.27 -38.61
CA ASP A 865 28.54 7.82 -37.57
C ASP A 865 27.67 8.96 -37.06
N GLU A 866 28.29 10.11 -36.80
CA GLU A 866 27.60 11.32 -36.39
C GLU A 866 26.64 11.80 -37.50
N ALA A 867 27.11 11.79 -38.76
CA ALA A 867 26.27 12.15 -39.90
C ALA A 867 25.08 11.20 -40.07
N VAL A 868 25.27 9.89 -39.92
CA VAL A 868 24.19 8.90 -40.01
C VAL A 868 23.15 9.14 -38.91
N LEU A 869 23.57 9.27 -37.65
CA LEU A 869 22.66 9.51 -36.54
C LEU A 869 21.89 10.82 -36.69
N ALA A 870 22.55 11.91 -37.08
CA ALA A 870 21.92 13.20 -37.30
C ALA A 870 20.88 13.15 -38.44
N ARG A 871 21.21 12.47 -39.55
CA ARG A 871 20.31 12.36 -40.71
C ARG A 871 19.10 11.49 -40.45
N VAL A 872 19.28 10.37 -39.75
CA VAL A 872 18.17 9.50 -39.37
C VAL A 872 17.29 10.19 -38.33
N SER A 873 17.89 10.86 -37.33
CA SER A 873 17.14 11.66 -36.34
C SER A 873 16.31 12.76 -37.00
N ALA A 874 16.90 13.52 -37.93
CA ALA A 874 16.19 14.53 -38.70
C ALA A 874 15.07 13.95 -39.58
N ALA A 875 15.31 12.80 -40.21
CA ALA A 875 14.30 12.10 -41.00
C ALA A 875 13.11 11.65 -40.14
N LEU A 876 13.35 11.26 -38.89
CA LEU A 876 12.35 10.84 -37.91
C LEU A 876 11.70 12.02 -37.16
N GLY A 877 12.11 13.27 -37.42
CA GLY A 877 11.57 14.46 -36.76
C GLY A 877 12.03 14.61 -35.30
N VAL A 878 13.17 14.04 -34.93
CA VAL A 878 13.79 14.21 -33.61
C VAL A 878 14.50 15.57 -33.58
N PRO A 879 14.16 16.48 -32.66
CA PRO A 879 14.77 17.82 -32.62
C PRO A 879 16.26 17.78 -32.20
N ASP A 880 17.09 18.59 -32.86
CA ASP A 880 18.55 18.72 -32.63
C ASP A 880 18.93 19.07 -31.18
N SER A 881 18.01 19.63 -30.39
CA SER A 881 18.22 19.97 -28.97
C SER A 881 18.53 18.76 -28.09
N ASN A 882 18.24 17.53 -28.55
CA ASN A 882 18.61 16.30 -27.85
C ASN A 882 20.03 15.81 -28.18
N LEU A 883 20.68 16.34 -29.22
CA LEU A 883 21.99 15.88 -29.70
C LEU A 883 23.16 16.79 -29.28
N GLY A 884 22.90 18.06 -28.94
CA GLY A 884 23.96 18.99 -28.53
C GLY A 884 23.54 19.98 -27.45
N GLN A 885 23.79 19.66 -26.19
CA GLN A 885 24.11 20.61 -25.11
C GLN A 885 24.49 19.83 -23.84
N GLU A 886 25.63 20.21 -23.26
CA GLU A 886 26.11 19.76 -21.96
C GLU A 886 25.15 20.24 -20.85
N ASP A 887 24.63 19.32 -20.04
CA ASP A 887 24.25 19.65 -18.67
C ASP A 887 25.54 19.79 -17.85
N SER A 888 26.15 20.97 -17.94
CA SER A 888 27.16 21.40 -16.98
C SER A 888 26.48 21.59 -15.61
N PRO A 889 27.03 21.03 -14.52
CA PRO A 889 26.37 21.06 -13.21
C PRO A 889 26.39 22.49 -12.67
N ARG A 890 25.20 23.09 -12.50
CA ARG A 890 25.08 24.33 -11.73
C ARG A 890 25.14 24.00 -10.23
N SER A 891 26.06 24.73 -9.58
CA SER A 891 26.26 24.89 -8.14
C SER A 891 24.97 25.00 -7.32
#